data_AF-A0A961G2V8-F1
#
_entry.id   AF-A0A961G2V8-F1
#
_cell.length_a   1.000
_cell.length_b   1.000
_cell.length_c   1.000
_cell.angle_alpha   90.00
_cell.angle_beta   90.00
_cell.angle_gamma   90.00
#
_symmetry.space_group_name_H-M   'P 1'
#
loop_
_entity.id
_entity.type
_entity.pdbx_description
1 polymer ?
#
loop_
_entity_poly.entity_id
_entity_poly.type
_entity_poly.pdbx_seq_one_letter_code
_entity_poly.pdbx_strand_id
1 'polypeptide(L)'
;MSLHLLRPDPRPLLKAAVISSPHPAATLGTMAPPSADEFEGDVSFFFAADFAGIPVNLHPEGQSNPVLAAESVSYWGQPIGLVVGESWQECRRAAAAAQVNWHPSPALHSVAHAAAVGEFLGAARKVTVGDPATMLAQSPRRLEGALSLGSQAIHHRIPLRAMADPDGPEGWTITVATSDPGAVRKCVSRVLNLPECRVTIRGGATAGGEGLRTHDAALVSALAGLAALRCRGPVELSLDHEQDAALAGQRHGAEVNFTVGFDENGHLLALDLQIELDGGCDGCDAPATVDRLLLHALGGYSVPHLQISVRTCRTNRLCRASLPGEGAAQGTLIAEEILSRVAQRLGRPAHEIRGRNLSPNGPESSLFFGQRCPAAALRGVWEHALADSDYLARREAIQIWNETNSCYKRGLAVIPILLGKGGTAPSLQRASAEVRLNGDGSVNLLLGIQDDRSGMDTQAAHWIADRLGLPTTAIGVSFDESGRLGPPPPRGGDSDLLQGAVSEACQILQQRLRPVTALMIAAQGGGMVDPQSLHFSGGRIGGLPLVAVVGEALKQRIPLTAETSFSPAGLWWDDHPFTGAPFHDFQYGAAVAEVQLDAFSGECHVLQADLFYPAREGEAEVLAALSRSWHLGHGWMILENTHTSSHATPGETPREVSPAHYALPGLADLTFAWRVHCLPTDVPSSSGGEEAGVMLAVAIRDAVREAIRAFAGGNPVDVEIPVPSNPETILRMLRELSRKLAETRPKREKKAPARPSPANPTSGQPPAEPPLPLPPQPVPVAPTATKAAPVAPPAEPSPVPEPQPSPPPFAHPRRPAVVSGPLPRPRPPKPGQPTHDEGPQPPTAKTPLREPGTPAPRFSRPVSSPANTAPVQGQPKMPPARPLPPRVAASEEGEVLINRPIFSPSIRRHRPDGEEKAEDQNPQE
;
A
#
# COMPACT_ATOMS: atom_id res chain seq x y z
N MET A 1 -20.20 -38.15 -23.55
CA MET A 1 -20.84 -37.25 -22.58
C MET A 1 -20.84 -37.97 -21.25
N SER A 2 -19.89 -37.61 -20.39
CA SER A 2 -19.38 -38.44 -19.30
C SER A 2 -20.10 -38.11 -17.98
N LEU A 3 -20.32 -39.16 -17.18
CA LEU A 3 -20.76 -39.34 -15.78
C LEU A 3 -20.76 -38.19 -14.74
N HIS A 4 -20.42 -36.93 -15.07
CA HIS A 4 -20.44 -35.79 -14.14
C HIS A 4 -21.83 -35.21 -13.85
N LEU A 5 -22.89 -35.67 -14.53
CA LEU A 5 -24.26 -35.17 -14.36
C LEU A 5 -25.07 -35.92 -13.29
N LEU A 6 -24.51 -36.92 -12.63
CA LEU A 6 -25.11 -37.61 -11.50
C LEU A 6 -24.43 -37.15 -10.20
N ARG A 7 -24.50 -35.86 -9.90
CA ARG A 7 -24.30 -35.42 -8.51
C ARG A 7 -25.59 -35.75 -7.75
N PRO A 8 -25.52 -36.26 -6.50
CA PRO A 8 -26.68 -36.22 -5.61
C PRO A 8 -27.17 -34.77 -5.53
N ASP A 9 -28.47 -34.56 -5.23
CA ASP A 9 -29.05 -33.22 -5.10
C ASP A 9 -28.08 -32.29 -4.36
N PRO A 10 -27.78 -31.10 -4.90
CA PRO A 10 -26.82 -30.19 -4.28
C PRO A 10 -27.28 -29.93 -2.85
N ARG A 11 -26.46 -30.37 -1.89
CA ARG A 11 -26.70 -30.13 -0.47
C ARG A 11 -26.92 -28.62 -0.28
N PRO A 12 -27.90 -28.21 0.54
CA PRO A 12 -28.19 -26.79 0.72
C PRO A 12 -26.94 -26.05 1.20
N LEU A 13 -26.72 -24.84 0.66
CA LEU A 13 -25.65 -23.96 1.09
C LEU A 13 -26.01 -23.37 2.44
N LEU A 14 -25.34 -23.85 3.50
CA LEU A 14 -25.52 -23.34 4.85
C LEU A 14 -24.73 -22.04 5.06
N LYS A 15 -25.18 -21.24 6.01
CA LYS A 15 -24.58 -19.97 6.42
C LYS A 15 -23.89 -20.13 7.76
N ALA A 16 -22.78 -19.44 7.94
CA ALA A 16 -22.04 -19.45 9.20
C ALA A 16 -21.75 -18.04 9.73
N ALA A 17 -21.70 -17.93 11.06
CA ALA A 17 -21.24 -16.76 11.80
C ALA A 17 -20.19 -17.18 12.85
N VAL A 18 -19.32 -16.23 13.22
CA VAL A 18 -18.25 -16.44 14.19
C VAL A 18 -18.70 -15.98 15.57
N ILE A 19 -18.37 -16.76 16.60
CA ILE A 19 -18.41 -16.35 17.99
C ILE A 19 -17.02 -15.81 18.32
N SER A 20 -16.95 -14.52 18.68
CA SER A 20 -15.71 -13.78 18.88
C SER A 20 -15.55 -13.31 20.32
N SER A 21 -14.29 -13.15 20.75
CA SER A 21 -13.96 -12.59 22.06
C SER A 21 -14.36 -11.11 22.18
N PRO A 22 -15.11 -10.70 23.22
CA PRO A 22 -15.30 -9.30 23.57
C PRO A 22 -14.15 -8.73 24.42
N HIS A 23 -13.13 -9.55 24.73
CA HIS A 23 -12.01 -9.18 25.58
C HIS A 23 -10.67 -9.21 24.83
N PRO A 24 -9.77 -8.25 25.10
CA PRO A 24 -8.42 -8.24 24.55
C PRO A 24 -7.52 -9.30 25.20
N ALA A 25 -7.80 -9.69 26.46
CA ALA A 25 -7.11 -10.78 27.14
C ALA A 25 -8.06 -11.42 28.16
N ALA A 26 -8.25 -12.73 28.08
CA ALA A 26 -9.06 -13.49 29.03
C ALA A 26 -8.75 -14.99 28.98
N THR A 27 -8.96 -15.68 30.09
CA THR A 27 -9.07 -17.14 30.12
C THR A 27 -10.52 -17.55 29.88
N LEU A 28 -10.71 -18.58 29.05
CA LEU A 28 -12.01 -19.16 28.70
C LEU A 28 -12.38 -20.24 29.71
N GLY A 29 -13.55 -20.09 30.33
CA GLY A 29 -14.19 -21.14 31.12
C GLY A 29 -15.06 -22.04 30.26
N THR A 30 -16.19 -22.48 30.80
CA THR A 30 -17.18 -23.26 30.05
C THR A 30 -17.83 -22.42 28.95
N MET A 31 -17.86 -22.96 27.73
CA MET A 31 -18.59 -22.44 26.58
C MET A 31 -19.79 -23.33 26.30
N ALA A 32 -20.98 -22.73 26.17
CA ALA A 32 -22.20 -23.46 25.92
C ALA A 32 -23.09 -22.72 24.90
N PRO A 33 -23.88 -23.46 24.10
CA PRO A 33 -24.95 -22.85 23.33
C PRO A 33 -25.98 -22.19 24.27
N PRO A 34 -26.73 -21.17 23.80
CA PRO A 34 -27.88 -20.64 24.52
C PRO A 34 -28.95 -21.71 24.75
N SER A 35 -29.94 -21.40 25.60
CA SER A 35 -31.05 -22.33 25.86
C SER A 35 -31.85 -22.56 24.57
N ALA A 36 -32.28 -23.81 24.32
CA ALA A 36 -33.04 -24.17 23.11
C ALA A 36 -34.35 -23.38 22.96
N ASP A 37 -34.91 -22.88 24.07
CA ASP A 37 -36.13 -22.06 24.07
C ASP A 37 -35.93 -20.62 23.56
N GLU A 38 -34.68 -20.17 23.38
CA GLU A 38 -34.35 -18.79 22.97
C GLU A 38 -34.31 -18.61 21.44
N PHE A 39 -34.31 -19.71 20.66
CA PHE A 39 -34.14 -19.67 19.21
C PHE A 39 -35.10 -20.62 18.48
N GLU A 40 -35.94 -20.08 17.61
CA GLU A 40 -36.84 -20.88 16.75
C GLU A 40 -36.13 -21.49 15.53
N GLY A 41 -34.89 -21.08 15.23
CA GLY A 41 -34.12 -21.54 14.05
C GLY A 41 -33.22 -22.74 14.36
N ASP A 42 -33.11 -23.66 13.40
CA ASP A 42 -32.22 -24.84 13.50
C ASP A 42 -30.76 -24.41 13.25
N VAL A 43 -30.05 -24.09 14.34
CA VAL A 43 -28.63 -23.69 14.33
C VAL A 43 -27.77 -24.67 15.12
N SER A 44 -26.56 -24.94 14.60
CA SER A 44 -25.55 -25.78 15.23
C SER A 44 -24.37 -24.95 15.72
N PHE A 45 -23.91 -25.22 16.94
CA PHE A 45 -22.76 -24.58 17.56
C PHE A 45 -21.54 -25.50 17.50
N PHE A 46 -20.38 -24.95 17.16
CA PHE A 46 -19.11 -25.66 17.17
C PHE A 46 -18.03 -24.83 17.87
N PHE A 47 -17.37 -25.41 18.87
CA PHE A 47 -16.24 -24.83 19.60
C PHE A 47 -14.96 -25.63 19.31
N ALA A 48 -13.81 -25.15 19.81
CA ALA A 48 -12.52 -25.81 19.58
C ALA A 48 -12.51 -27.31 19.96
N ALA A 49 -13.20 -27.70 21.04
CA ALA A 49 -13.31 -29.09 21.50
C ALA A 49 -13.98 -30.01 20.47
N ASP A 50 -14.90 -29.47 19.66
CA ASP A 50 -15.54 -30.23 18.59
C ASP A 50 -14.53 -30.62 17.50
N PHE A 51 -13.36 -29.99 17.42
CA PHE A 51 -12.32 -30.26 16.42
C PHE A 51 -11.10 -30.99 16.98
N ALA A 52 -11.23 -31.65 18.13
CA ALA A 52 -10.16 -32.43 18.74
C ALA A 52 -9.51 -33.42 17.74
N GLY A 53 -8.17 -33.39 17.64
CA GLY A 53 -7.39 -34.22 16.72
C GLY A 53 -7.11 -33.61 15.34
N ILE A 54 -7.63 -32.40 15.07
CA ILE A 54 -7.33 -31.61 13.87
C ILE A 54 -6.28 -30.55 14.24
N PRO A 55 -5.23 -30.31 13.43
CA PRO A 55 -4.28 -29.22 13.68
C PRO A 55 -4.96 -27.86 13.46
N VAL A 56 -5.38 -27.20 14.55
CA VAL A 56 -6.16 -25.95 14.51
C VAL A 56 -5.26 -24.70 14.46
N ASN A 57 -4.02 -24.78 13.95
CA ASN A 57 -3.11 -23.63 13.94
C ASN A 57 -3.02 -22.97 12.57
N LEU A 58 -3.12 -21.63 12.55
CA LEU A 58 -2.96 -20.82 11.33
C LEU A 58 -1.53 -20.92 10.77
N HIS A 59 -0.53 -20.93 11.67
CA HIS A 59 0.88 -20.95 11.33
C HIS A 59 1.52 -22.34 11.54
N PRO A 60 2.70 -22.61 10.93
CA PRO A 60 3.47 -23.83 11.18
C PRO A 60 3.81 -24.02 12.67
N GLU A 61 4.18 -25.26 13.04
CA GLU A 61 4.46 -25.66 14.44
C GLU A 61 5.40 -24.66 15.16
N GLY A 62 4.97 -24.17 16.34
CA GLY A 62 5.77 -23.29 17.22
C GLY A 62 5.21 -21.88 17.45
N GLN A 63 4.18 -21.45 16.70
CA GLN A 63 3.51 -20.15 16.89
C GLN A 63 2.06 -20.35 17.37
N SER A 64 1.71 -19.75 18.52
CA SER A 64 0.40 -19.92 19.17
C SER A 64 -0.66 -18.94 18.61
N ASN A 65 -1.20 -19.23 17.43
CA ASN A 65 -2.41 -18.56 16.95
C ASN A 65 -3.41 -19.60 16.42
N PRO A 66 -4.30 -20.11 17.29
CA PRO A 66 -5.29 -21.10 16.89
C PRO A 66 -6.40 -20.45 16.06
N VAL A 67 -6.94 -21.20 15.09
CA VAL A 67 -8.12 -20.80 14.30
C VAL A 67 -9.34 -20.59 15.21
N LEU A 68 -9.47 -21.41 16.26
CA LEU A 68 -10.45 -21.26 17.34
C LEU A 68 -9.73 -21.35 18.69
N ALA A 69 -9.80 -20.28 19.49
CA ALA A 69 -9.21 -20.29 20.83
C ALA A 69 -9.98 -21.22 21.77
N ALA A 70 -9.23 -22.05 22.51
CA ALA A 70 -9.78 -23.06 23.42
C ALA A 70 -9.62 -22.72 24.90
N GLU A 71 -8.46 -22.14 25.27
CA GLU A 71 -8.09 -21.90 26.68
C GLU A 71 -8.03 -20.42 27.02
N SER A 72 -7.49 -19.60 26.13
CA SER A 72 -7.34 -18.16 26.35
C SER A 72 -7.41 -17.39 25.05
N VAL A 73 -7.78 -16.13 25.17
CA VAL A 73 -7.80 -15.15 24.08
C VAL A 73 -6.72 -14.10 24.30
N SER A 74 -6.11 -13.65 23.21
CA SER A 74 -4.96 -12.74 23.18
C SER A 74 -5.28 -11.41 22.51
N TYR A 75 -6.46 -11.26 21.89
CA TYR A 75 -6.91 -10.01 21.28
C TYR A 75 -8.44 -9.95 21.19
N TRP A 76 -8.96 -8.73 21.06
CA TRP A 76 -10.39 -8.48 20.87
C TRP A 76 -10.84 -9.00 19.50
N GLY A 77 -11.98 -9.67 19.42
CA GLY A 77 -12.49 -10.25 18.18
C GLY A 77 -11.99 -11.67 17.87
N GLN A 78 -11.06 -12.22 18.68
CA GLN A 78 -10.49 -13.55 18.44
C GLN A 78 -11.59 -14.63 18.34
N PRO A 79 -11.61 -15.46 17.28
CA PRO A 79 -12.60 -16.51 17.13
C PRO A 79 -12.48 -17.58 18.24
N ILE A 80 -13.61 -17.92 18.87
CA ILE A 80 -13.71 -18.98 19.89
C ILE A 80 -14.69 -20.10 19.48
N GLY A 81 -15.61 -19.81 18.55
CA GLY A 81 -16.56 -20.78 18.03
C GLY A 81 -17.25 -20.35 16.74
N LEU A 82 -18.10 -21.23 16.22
CA LEU A 82 -18.85 -21.08 14.98
C LEU A 82 -20.31 -21.44 15.22
N VAL A 83 -21.21 -20.72 14.55
CA VAL A 83 -22.63 -21.06 14.45
C VAL A 83 -22.97 -21.28 12.99
N VAL A 84 -23.66 -22.37 12.68
CA VAL A 84 -24.07 -22.74 11.31
C VAL A 84 -25.59 -22.97 11.26
N GLY A 85 -26.24 -22.47 10.22
CA GLY A 85 -27.69 -22.60 9.99
C GLY A 85 -28.08 -22.19 8.57
N GLU A 86 -29.37 -21.93 8.32
CA GLU A 86 -29.86 -21.59 6.97
C GLU A 86 -29.72 -20.10 6.62
N SER A 87 -29.60 -19.22 7.62
CA SER A 87 -29.52 -17.76 7.45
C SER A 87 -28.41 -17.14 8.29
N TRP A 88 -27.66 -16.18 7.71
CA TRP A 88 -26.68 -15.39 8.47
C TRP A 88 -27.31 -14.60 9.61
N GLN A 89 -28.55 -14.12 9.45
CA GLN A 89 -29.22 -13.34 10.49
C GLN A 89 -29.46 -14.21 11.74
N GLU A 90 -29.90 -15.44 11.56
CA GLU A 90 -30.10 -16.39 12.65
C GLU A 90 -28.77 -16.79 13.29
N CYS A 91 -27.77 -17.13 12.46
CA CYS A 91 -26.44 -17.49 12.94
C CYS A 91 -25.82 -16.37 13.77
N ARG A 92 -25.97 -15.09 13.36
CA ARG A 92 -25.43 -13.94 14.10
C ARG A 92 -26.16 -13.70 15.42
N ARG A 93 -27.49 -13.80 15.45
CA ARG A 93 -28.26 -13.70 16.71
C ARG A 93 -27.85 -14.80 17.69
N ALA A 94 -27.73 -16.03 17.18
CA ALA A 94 -27.32 -17.19 17.97
C ALA A 94 -25.87 -17.08 18.46
N ALA A 95 -24.94 -16.58 17.63
CA ALA A 95 -23.57 -16.33 18.02
C ALA A 95 -23.46 -15.26 19.13
N ALA A 96 -24.26 -14.20 19.05
CA ALA A 96 -24.32 -13.14 20.06
C ALA A 96 -24.91 -13.61 21.40
N ALA A 97 -25.73 -14.67 21.40
CA ALA A 97 -26.34 -15.24 22.60
C ALA A 97 -25.54 -16.41 23.20
N ALA A 98 -24.41 -16.81 22.59
CA ALA A 98 -23.57 -17.87 23.11
C ALA A 98 -23.09 -17.55 24.54
N GLN A 99 -23.21 -18.53 25.44
CA GLN A 99 -22.85 -18.36 26.84
C GLN A 99 -21.40 -18.78 27.06
N VAL A 100 -20.56 -17.83 27.47
CA VAL A 100 -19.15 -18.07 27.73
C VAL A 100 -18.80 -17.51 29.10
N ASN A 101 -18.23 -18.36 29.96
CA ASN A 101 -17.69 -17.92 31.24
C ASN A 101 -16.32 -17.28 31.03
N TRP A 102 -16.24 -15.96 31.13
CA TRP A 102 -15.01 -15.19 30.92
C TRP A 102 -14.28 -14.90 32.22
N HIS A 103 -12.95 -15.07 32.20
CA HIS A 103 -12.06 -14.59 33.26
C HIS A 103 -11.08 -13.57 32.66
N PRO A 104 -11.46 -12.28 32.55
CA PRO A 104 -10.62 -11.25 31.95
C PRO A 104 -9.33 -11.01 32.72
N SER A 105 -8.23 -10.78 32.00
CA SER A 105 -6.92 -10.43 32.56
C SER A 105 -6.46 -9.05 32.11
N PRO A 106 -5.54 -8.39 32.85
CA PRO A 106 -4.95 -7.13 32.39
C PRO A 106 -4.30 -7.31 31.01
N ALA A 107 -4.62 -6.41 30.08
CA ALA A 107 -4.14 -6.48 28.71
C ALA A 107 -3.02 -5.45 28.43
N LEU A 108 -2.10 -5.84 27.56
CA LEU A 108 -1.01 -5.01 27.05
C LEU A 108 -1.53 -4.16 25.87
N HIS A 109 -2.06 -2.98 26.19
CA HIS A 109 -2.70 -2.10 25.21
C HIS A 109 -1.76 -1.15 24.47
N SER A 110 -0.48 -1.05 24.84
CA SER A 110 0.44 -0.13 24.17
C SER A 110 1.83 -0.73 24.08
N VAL A 111 2.56 -0.30 23.05
CA VAL A 111 3.98 -0.63 22.86
C VAL A 111 4.79 -0.18 24.06
N ALA A 112 4.55 1.03 24.57
CA ALA A 112 5.22 1.55 25.76
C ALA A 112 5.00 0.65 26.99
N HIS A 113 3.77 0.16 27.20
CA HIS A 113 3.48 -0.75 28.31
C HIS A 113 4.16 -2.10 28.12
N ALA A 114 4.04 -2.71 26.94
CA ALA A 114 4.68 -4.00 26.62
C ALA A 114 6.21 -3.94 26.77
N ALA A 115 6.84 -2.88 26.26
CA ALA A 115 8.28 -2.67 26.39
C ALA A 115 8.72 -2.49 27.85
N ALA A 116 7.93 -1.77 28.66
CA ALA A 116 8.23 -1.54 30.07
C ALA A 116 8.20 -2.83 30.92
N VAL A 117 7.34 -3.79 30.57
CA VAL A 117 7.27 -5.10 31.24
C VAL A 117 8.16 -6.17 30.60
N GLY A 118 8.83 -5.86 29.48
CA GLY A 118 9.76 -6.75 28.81
C GLY A 118 9.12 -7.80 27.90
N GLU A 119 7.90 -7.56 27.40
CA GLU A 119 7.16 -8.48 26.56
C GLU A 119 7.50 -8.28 25.07
N PHE A 120 8.45 -9.08 24.57
CA PHE A 120 8.95 -9.00 23.20
C PHE A 120 8.71 -10.28 22.39
N LEU A 121 8.57 -10.11 21.08
CA LEU A 121 8.44 -11.14 20.07
C LEU A 121 9.79 -11.32 19.37
N GLY A 122 10.55 -12.33 19.78
CA GLY A 122 11.86 -12.64 19.22
C GLY A 122 12.97 -11.71 19.74
N ALA A 123 14.14 -11.78 19.09
CA ALA A 123 15.32 -11.01 19.45
C ALA A 123 15.36 -9.64 18.73
N ALA A 124 15.98 -8.66 19.37
CA ALA A 124 16.21 -7.34 18.78
C ALA A 124 17.05 -7.43 17.49
N ARG A 125 16.65 -6.68 16.45
CA ARG A 125 17.46 -6.43 15.27
C ARG A 125 18.34 -5.22 15.53
N LYS A 126 19.66 -5.38 15.44
CA LYS A 126 20.61 -4.32 15.80
C LYS A 126 21.69 -4.16 14.73
N VAL A 127 21.83 -2.93 14.24
CA VAL A 127 22.91 -2.51 13.34
C VAL A 127 23.81 -1.51 14.02
N THR A 128 25.11 -1.61 13.77
CA THR A 128 26.11 -0.64 14.22
C THR A 128 27.12 -0.38 13.11
N VAL A 129 27.30 0.88 12.76
CA VAL A 129 28.26 1.34 11.75
C VAL A 129 29.18 2.37 12.39
N GLY A 130 30.49 2.16 12.27
CA GLY A 130 31.51 2.99 12.91
C GLY A 130 31.46 2.92 14.44
N ASP A 131 31.80 4.02 15.13
CA ASP A 131 31.76 4.14 16.59
C ASP A 131 30.79 5.25 17.04
N PRO A 132 29.47 4.96 17.07
CA PRO A 132 28.45 5.95 17.40
C PRO A 132 28.59 6.47 18.84
N ALA A 133 29.01 5.63 19.79
CA ALA A 133 29.13 6.03 21.19
C ALA A 133 30.20 7.13 21.37
N THR A 134 31.39 6.91 20.82
CA THR A 134 32.47 7.90 20.85
C THR A 134 32.09 9.17 20.10
N MET A 135 31.50 9.03 18.91
CA MET A 135 31.17 10.18 18.07
C MET A 135 29.99 11.01 18.60
N LEU A 136 29.02 10.40 19.29
CA LEU A 136 27.99 11.13 20.03
C LEU A 136 28.57 11.94 21.18
N ALA A 137 29.57 11.40 21.90
CA ALA A 137 30.24 12.10 22.99
C ALA A 137 31.12 13.26 22.49
N GLN A 138 31.70 13.13 21.29
CA GLN A 138 32.56 14.16 20.67
C GLN A 138 31.79 15.17 19.82
N SER A 139 30.51 14.93 19.54
CA SER A 139 29.70 15.82 18.68
C SER A 139 29.57 17.22 19.29
N PRO A 140 29.76 18.31 18.50
CA PRO A 140 29.66 19.67 19.01
C PRO A 140 28.30 19.98 19.66
N ARG A 141 27.23 19.40 19.12
CA ARG A 141 25.88 19.48 19.67
C ARG A 141 25.26 18.09 19.72
N ARG A 142 24.45 17.87 20.76
CA ARG A 142 23.61 16.69 20.94
C ARG A 142 22.17 17.09 21.14
N LEU A 143 21.26 16.27 20.62
CA LEU A 143 19.84 16.36 20.85
C LEU A 143 19.30 14.97 21.19
N GLU A 144 18.48 14.90 22.22
CA GLU A 144 17.69 13.72 22.57
C GLU A 144 16.23 14.00 22.21
N GLY A 145 15.54 12.98 21.74
CA GLY A 145 14.13 13.08 21.38
C GLY A 145 13.42 11.75 21.45
N ALA A 146 12.10 11.84 21.55
CA ALA A 146 11.19 10.72 21.46
C ALA A 146 10.05 11.05 20.48
N LEU A 147 9.49 10.03 19.84
CA LEU A 147 8.37 10.13 18.92
C LEU A 147 7.48 8.89 19.06
N SER A 148 6.19 9.09 19.24
CA SER A 148 5.18 8.03 19.13
C SER A 148 4.50 8.08 17.76
N LEU A 149 4.41 6.93 17.10
CA LEU A 149 3.78 6.74 15.80
C LEU A 149 2.52 5.89 15.99
N GLY A 150 1.36 6.45 15.68
CA GLY A 150 0.08 5.75 15.65
C GLY A 150 0.02 4.68 14.56
N SER A 151 -0.76 3.63 14.84
CA SER A 151 -1.11 2.60 13.86
C SER A 151 -2.17 3.12 12.88
N GLN A 152 -2.27 2.51 11.71
CA GLN A 152 -3.26 2.80 10.67
C GLN A 152 -4.04 1.52 10.37
N ALA A 153 -5.34 1.51 10.59
CA ALA A 153 -6.19 0.34 10.36
C ALA A 153 -6.61 0.23 8.90
N ILE A 154 -6.69 -1.02 8.41
CA ILE A 154 -7.24 -1.29 7.09
C ILE A 154 -8.77 -1.38 7.22
N HIS A 155 -9.50 -0.54 6.48
CA HIS A 155 -10.95 -0.60 6.44
C HIS A 155 -11.43 -0.94 5.03
N HIS A 156 -11.68 -2.22 4.79
CA HIS A 156 -12.14 -2.68 3.48
C HIS A 156 -13.58 -2.26 3.23
N ARG A 157 -13.86 -1.90 1.97
CA ARG A 157 -15.21 -1.52 1.54
C ARG A 157 -16.19 -2.70 1.54
N ILE A 158 -15.69 -3.91 1.31
CA ILE A 158 -16.49 -5.14 1.33
C ILE A 158 -15.91 -6.05 2.43
N PRO A 159 -16.70 -6.38 3.47
CA PRO A 159 -16.33 -7.35 4.49
C PRO A 159 -15.99 -8.70 3.88
N LEU A 160 -15.00 -9.37 4.47
CA LEU A 160 -14.51 -10.64 3.96
C LEU A 160 -15.58 -11.74 4.07
N ARG A 161 -15.61 -12.57 3.03
CA ARG A 161 -16.48 -13.73 2.92
C ARG A 161 -15.69 -14.91 2.36
N ALA A 162 -15.89 -16.07 2.95
CA ALA A 162 -15.34 -17.32 2.45
C ALA A 162 -16.45 -18.37 2.31
N MET A 163 -16.47 -19.07 1.18
CA MET A 163 -17.31 -20.24 0.95
C MET A 163 -16.42 -21.47 0.84
N ALA A 164 -16.74 -22.52 1.59
CA ALA A 164 -16.07 -23.81 1.49
C ALA A 164 -17.06 -24.87 0.96
N ASP A 165 -16.70 -25.54 -0.13
CA ASP A 165 -17.47 -26.62 -0.74
C ASP A 165 -16.63 -27.90 -0.81
N PRO A 166 -16.92 -28.90 0.05
CA PRO A 166 -16.23 -30.20 0.04
C PRO A 166 -16.44 -31.00 -1.25
N ASP A 167 -17.54 -30.76 -1.99
CA ASP A 167 -17.90 -31.45 -3.24
C ASP A 167 -17.74 -30.56 -4.47
N GLY A 168 -16.90 -29.54 -4.38
CA GLY A 168 -16.62 -28.65 -5.49
C GLY A 168 -16.15 -29.38 -6.75
N PRO A 169 -16.22 -28.74 -7.92
CA PRO A 169 -15.89 -29.36 -9.22
C PRO A 169 -14.48 -29.96 -9.29
N GLU A 170 -13.55 -29.44 -8.48
CA GLU A 170 -12.15 -29.89 -8.42
C GLU A 170 -11.79 -30.58 -7.08
N GLY A 171 -12.79 -30.97 -6.29
CA GLY A 171 -12.61 -31.40 -4.90
C GLY A 171 -12.92 -30.26 -3.93
N TRP A 172 -12.18 -30.16 -2.82
CA TRP A 172 -12.41 -29.11 -1.83
C TRP A 172 -12.16 -27.75 -2.47
N THR A 173 -13.22 -26.97 -2.66
CA THR A 173 -13.16 -25.67 -3.31
C THR A 173 -13.43 -24.59 -2.28
N ILE A 174 -12.49 -23.66 -2.14
CA ILE A 174 -12.65 -22.47 -1.30
C ILE A 174 -12.76 -21.25 -2.22
N THR A 175 -13.85 -20.50 -2.08
CA THR A 175 -14.03 -19.21 -2.76
C THR A 175 -13.85 -18.09 -1.75
N VAL A 176 -12.83 -17.25 -1.94
CA VAL A 176 -12.49 -16.16 -1.01
C VAL A 176 -11.77 -15.02 -1.75
N ALA A 177 -12.00 -13.77 -1.34
CA ALA A 177 -11.21 -12.65 -1.77
C ALA A 177 -9.85 -12.66 -1.04
N THR A 178 -8.76 -12.86 -1.76
CA THR A 178 -7.40 -12.94 -1.21
C THR A 178 -6.40 -12.36 -2.19
N SER A 179 -5.24 -11.90 -1.71
CA SER A 179 -4.09 -11.53 -2.56
C SER A 179 -3.04 -12.64 -2.68
N ASP A 180 -3.10 -13.68 -1.84
CA ASP A 180 -2.22 -14.85 -1.91
C ASP A 180 -3.03 -16.16 -1.77
N PRO A 181 -3.65 -16.64 -2.87
CA PRO A 181 -4.33 -17.92 -2.91
C PRO A 181 -3.44 -19.10 -2.46
N GLY A 182 -2.14 -19.03 -2.69
CA GLY A 182 -1.19 -20.06 -2.28
C GLY A 182 -1.06 -20.19 -0.77
N ALA A 183 -0.99 -19.06 -0.06
CA ALA A 183 -1.01 -19.02 1.41
C ALA A 183 -2.32 -19.55 1.99
N VAL A 184 -3.46 -19.15 1.42
CA VAL A 184 -4.79 -19.66 1.82
C VAL A 184 -4.86 -21.17 1.62
N ARG A 185 -4.44 -21.69 0.45
CA ARG A 185 -4.41 -23.13 0.17
C ARG A 185 -3.60 -23.88 1.20
N LYS A 186 -2.39 -23.41 1.52
CA LYS A 186 -1.51 -24.02 2.53
C LYS A 186 -2.14 -24.05 3.91
N CYS A 187 -2.79 -22.95 4.31
CA CYS A 187 -3.48 -22.85 5.59
C CYS A 187 -4.66 -23.84 5.67
N VAL A 188 -5.57 -23.80 4.70
CA VAL A 188 -6.74 -24.68 4.65
C VAL A 188 -6.33 -26.15 4.55
N SER A 189 -5.35 -26.47 3.71
CA SER A 189 -4.75 -27.80 3.58
C SER A 189 -4.27 -28.33 4.93
N ARG A 190 -3.53 -27.51 5.69
CA ARG A 190 -3.08 -27.85 7.05
C ARG A 190 -4.26 -28.07 7.98
N VAL A 191 -5.14 -27.07 8.09
CA VAL A 191 -6.26 -27.09 9.04
C VAL A 191 -7.22 -28.24 8.78
N LEU A 192 -7.48 -28.59 7.52
CA LEU A 192 -8.36 -29.71 7.18
C LEU A 192 -7.63 -31.06 7.10
N ASN A 193 -6.31 -31.06 7.31
CA ASN A 193 -5.43 -32.22 7.13
C ASN A 193 -5.61 -32.90 5.76
N LEU A 194 -5.64 -32.09 4.70
CA LEU A 194 -5.76 -32.52 3.32
C LEU A 194 -4.43 -32.31 2.59
N PRO A 195 -4.09 -33.09 1.56
CA PRO A 195 -3.02 -32.72 0.65
C PRO A 195 -3.39 -31.43 -0.10
N GLU A 196 -2.43 -30.52 -0.33
CA GLU A 196 -2.69 -29.26 -1.07
C GLU A 196 -3.31 -29.49 -2.46
N CYS A 197 -2.99 -30.61 -3.12
CA CYS A 197 -3.55 -30.96 -4.42
C CYS A 197 -5.05 -31.31 -4.40
N ARG A 198 -5.66 -31.40 -3.21
CA ARG A 198 -7.11 -31.62 -3.02
C ARG A 198 -7.87 -30.32 -2.75
N VAL A 199 -7.17 -29.20 -2.57
CA VAL A 199 -7.73 -27.90 -2.20
C VAL A 199 -7.54 -26.92 -3.36
N THR A 200 -8.64 -26.53 -3.99
CA THR A 200 -8.67 -25.49 -5.01
C THR A 200 -9.14 -24.18 -4.39
N ILE A 201 -8.38 -23.11 -4.63
CA ILE A 201 -8.81 -21.75 -4.30
C ILE A 201 -9.39 -21.11 -5.55
N ARG A 202 -10.50 -20.40 -5.39
CA ARG A 202 -11.11 -19.53 -6.38
C ARG A 202 -11.12 -18.11 -5.84
N GLY A 203 -10.43 -17.21 -6.52
CA GLY A 203 -10.39 -15.80 -6.19
C GLY A 203 -11.78 -15.19 -6.25
N GLY A 204 -12.19 -14.53 -5.17
CA GLY A 204 -13.30 -13.58 -5.18
C GLY A 204 -12.80 -12.21 -5.63
N ALA A 205 -13.70 -11.38 -6.19
CA ALA A 205 -13.36 -10.00 -6.51
C ALA A 205 -12.90 -9.27 -5.24
N THR A 206 -11.64 -8.83 -5.21
CA THR A 206 -11.17 -7.92 -4.18
C THR A 206 -11.69 -6.53 -4.54
N ALA A 207 -12.46 -5.91 -3.64
CA ALA A 207 -13.14 -4.66 -3.94
C ALA A 207 -12.27 -3.43 -3.69
N GLY A 208 -11.07 -3.41 -4.31
CA GLY A 208 -10.16 -2.26 -4.28
C GLY A 208 -9.79 -1.79 -2.87
N GLY A 209 -9.54 -2.71 -1.94
CA GLY A 209 -9.13 -2.38 -0.58
C GLY A 209 -7.63 -2.07 -0.50
N GLU A 210 -7.26 -1.02 0.24
CA GLU A 210 -5.87 -0.67 0.50
C GLU A 210 -5.30 -1.63 1.56
N GLY A 211 -4.63 -2.70 1.12
CA GLY A 211 -4.05 -3.71 2.00
C GLY A 211 -4.21 -5.12 1.45
N LEU A 212 -3.30 -6.01 1.84
CA LEU A 212 -3.32 -7.39 1.37
C LEU A 212 -4.26 -8.26 2.19
N ARG A 213 -5.21 -8.91 1.52
CA ARG A 213 -6.06 -9.97 2.09
C ARG A 213 -5.29 -11.31 2.12
N THR A 214 -4.46 -11.53 3.14
CA THR A 214 -3.62 -12.73 3.28
C THR A 214 -4.00 -13.55 4.50
N HIS A 215 -3.61 -13.09 5.70
CA HIS A 215 -3.79 -13.82 6.95
C HIS A 215 -5.26 -13.88 7.37
N ASP A 216 -5.99 -12.79 7.20
CA ASP A 216 -7.44 -12.71 7.42
C ASP A 216 -8.21 -13.64 6.47
N ALA A 217 -7.86 -13.64 5.18
CA ALA A 217 -8.42 -14.54 4.17
C ALA A 217 -8.15 -16.01 4.53
N ALA A 218 -6.95 -16.33 5.00
CA ALA A 218 -6.58 -17.67 5.44
C ALA A 218 -7.39 -18.11 6.68
N LEU A 219 -7.55 -17.24 7.67
CA LEU A 219 -8.34 -17.50 8.88
C LEU A 219 -9.82 -17.75 8.57
N VAL A 220 -10.44 -16.84 7.83
CA VAL A 220 -11.87 -16.94 7.47
C VAL A 220 -12.12 -18.17 6.59
N SER A 221 -11.19 -18.50 5.69
CA SER A 221 -11.26 -19.72 4.88
C SER A 221 -11.12 -20.99 5.70
N ALA A 222 -10.22 -21.00 6.69
CA ALA A 222 -10.06 -22.11 7.62
C ALA A 222 -11.33 -22.33 8.46
N LEU A 223 -11.92 -21.25 8.98
CA LEU A 223 -13.19 -21.29 9.72
C LEU A 223 -14.34 -21.85 8.86
N ALA A 224 -14.49 -21.36 7.62
CA ALA A 224 -15.48 -21.88 6.68
C ALA A 224 -15.23 -23.37 6.35
N GLY A 225 -13.97 -23.76 6.18
CA GLY A 225 -13.57 -25.15 5.95
C GLY A 225 -13.92 -26.07 7.12
N LEU A 226 -13.68 -25.64 8.36
CA LEU A 226 -14.03 -26.38 9.57
C LEU A 226 -15.56 -26.56 9.70
N ALA A 227 -16.32 -25.50 9.43
CA ALA A 227 -17.78 -25.58 9.39
C ALA A 227 -18.27 -26.57 8.33
N ALA A 228 -17.75 -26.48 7.10
CA ALA A 228 -18.11 -27.39 5.99
C ALA A 228 -17.74 -28.85 6.29
N LEU A 229 -16.61 -29.09 6.97
CA LEU A 229 -16.19 -30.41 7.42
C LEU A 229 -17.20 -31.03 8.40
N ARG A 230 -17.69 -30.23 9.36
CA ARG A 230 -18.67 -30.69 10.37
C ARG A 230 -20.05 -30.92 9.78
N CYS A 231 -20.53 -29.97 8.98
CA CYS A 231 -21.83 -30.06 8.34
C CYS A 231 -21.87 -31.07 7.19
N ARG A 232 -20.70 -31.53 6.72
CA ARG A 232 -20.57 -32.38 5.52
C ARG A 232 -21.35 -31.75 4.37
N GLY A 233 -21.01 -30.53 3.99
CA GLY A 233 -21.74 -29.79 2.96
C GLY A 233 -21.16 -28.41 2.76
N PRO A 234 -21.61 -27.69 1.72
CA PRO A 234 -21.11 -26.36 1.44
C PRO A 234 -21.56 -25.37 2.53
N VAL A 235 -20.63 -24.54 3.01
CA VAL A 235 -20.87 -23.51 4.04
C VAL A 235 -20.28 -22.18 3.59
N GLU A 236 -21.03 -21.10 3.78
CA GLU A 236 -20.60 -19.72 3.51
C GLU A 236 -20.55 -18.89 4.80
N LEU A 237 -19.36 -18.42 5.14
CA LEU A 237 -19.10 -17.55 6.28
C LEU A 237 -18.93 -16.12 5.79
N SER A 238 -19.68 -15.18 6.37
CA SER A 238 -19.60 -13.76 6.03
C SER A 238 -19.44 -12.91 7.30
N LEU A 239 -18.35 -12.17 7.37
CA LEU A 239 -18.13 -11.18 8.43
C LEU A 239 -19.08 -9.98 8.25
N ASP A 240 -19.37 -9.29 9.34
CA ASP A 240 -19.84 -7.91 9.29
C ASP A 240 -18.66 -6.91 9.26
N HIS A 241 -18.94 -5.60 9.23
CA HIS A 241 -17.89 -4.59 9.12
C HIS A 241 -17.01 -4.50 10.38
N GLU A 242 -17.59 -4.67 11.58
CA GLU A 242 -16.82 -4.57 12.82
C GLU A 242 -15.92 -5.80 12.98
N GLN A 243 -16.44 -6.99 12.67
CA GLN A 243 -15.67 -8.22 12.63
C GLN A 243 -14.58 -8.17 11.57
N ASP A 244 -14.86 -7.65 10.37
CA ASP A 244 -13.87 -7.50 9.31
C ASP A 244 -12.77 -6.52 9.72
N ALA A 245 -13.12 -5.35 10.27
CA ALA A 245 -12.13 -4.39 10.74
C ALA A 245 -11.31 -4.90 11.94
N ALA A 246 -11.91 -5.73 12.80
CA ALA A 246 -11.24 -6.36 13.93
C ALA A 246 -10.30 -7.50 13.54
N LEU A 247 -10.55 -8.15 12.40
CA LEU A 247 -9.69 -9.17 11.80
C LEU A 247 -8.78 -8.60 10.70
N ALA A 248 -8.99 -7.35 10.30
CA ALA A 248 -8.12 -6.64 9.40
C ALA A 248 -6.86 -6.23 10.14
N GLY A 249 -5.71 -6.49 9.52
CA GLY A 249 -4.45 -6.01 10.08
C GLY A 249 -4.34 -4.49 10.02
N GLN A 250 -3.36 -3.97 10.72
CA GLN A 250 -3.08 -2.53 10.81
C GLN A 250 -1.58 -2.29 10.61
N ARG A 251 -1.19 -1.12 10.09
CA ARG A 251 0.20 -0.63 10.06
C ARG A 251 0.80 -0.66 11.45
N HIS A 252 2.07 -1.03 11.58
CA HIS A 252 2.70 -1.11 12.89
C HIS A 252 2.86 0.30 13.48
N GLY A 253 2.28 0.50 14.66
CA GLY A 253 2.63 1.65 15.52
C GLY A 253 4.02 1.46 16.10
N ALA A 254 4.67 2.55 16.51
CA ALA A 254 6.02 2.50 17.04
C ALA A 254 6.27 3.56 18.12
N GLU A 255 7.10 3.21 19.10
CA GLU A 255 7.68 4.15 20.07
C GLU A 255 9.17 4.29 19.76
N VAL A 256 9.62 5.51 19.57
CA VAL A 256 10.97 5.81 19.08
C VAL A 256 11.68 6.70 20.07
N ASN A 257 12.89 6.31 20.44
CA ASN A 257 13.83 7.12 21.20
C ASN A 257 15.10 7.30 20.39
N PHE A 258 15.63 8.52 20.36
CA PHE A 258 16.86 8.78 19.62
C PHE A 258 17.76 9.78 20.33
N THR A 259 19.05 9.63 20.09
CA THR A 259 20.09 10.61 20.40
C THR A 259 20.87 10.91 19.14
N VAL A 260 20.92 12.17 18.73
CA VAL A 260 21.62 12.60 17.52
C VAL A 260 22.73 13.61 17.85
N GLY A 261 23.90 13.40 17.26
CA GLY A 261 25.06 14.28 17.33
C GLY A 261 25.28 14.99 16.00
N PHE A 262 25.48 16.31 16.01
CA PHE A 262 25.59 17.12 14.81
C PHE A 262 26.51 18.35 15.00
N ASP A 263 27.00 18.89 13.88
CA ASP A 263 27.85 20.09 13.87
C ASP A 263 27.03 21.41 13.82
N GLU A 264 27.71 22.56 13.84
CA GLU A 264 27.05 23.89 13.77
C GLU A 264 26.42 24.20 12.40
N ASN A 265 26.80 23.44 11.38
CA ASN A 265 26.21 23.51 10.03
C ASN A 265 25.02 22.56 9.89
N GLY A 266 24.76 21.72 10.89
CA GLY A 266 23.69 20.73 10.90
C GLY A 266 23.99 19.44 10.14
N HIS A 267 25.26 19.12 9.88
CA HIS A 267 25.63 17.78 9.42
C HIS A 267 25.49 16.78 10.56
N LEU A 268 24.80 15.66 10.29
CA LEU A 268 24.67 14.57 11.24
C LEU A 268 25.99 13.80 11.30
N LEU A 269 26.54 13.68 12.50
CA LEU A 269 27.82 13.00 12.76
C LEU A 269 27.59 11.62 13.36
N ALA A 270 26.63 11.51 14.28
CA ALA A 270 26.30 10.24 14.91
C ALA A 270 24.81 10.12 15.29
N LEU A 271 24.30 8.90 15.32
CA LEU A 271 22.91 8.59 15.71
C LEU A 271 22.85 7.30 16.55
N ASP A 272 22.15 7.35 17.67
CA ASP A 272 21.63 6.16 18.36
C ASP A 272 20.11 6.19 18.29
N LEU A 273 19.52 5.18 17.65
CA LEU A 273 18.09 5.09 17.37
C LEU A 273 17.53 3.77 17.91
N GLN A 274 16.53 3.87 18.78
CA GLN A 274 15.85 2.74 19.40
C GLN A 274 14.38 2.79 19.02
N ILE A 275 13.87 1.71 18.44
CA ILE A 275 12.50 1.61 17.97
C ILE A 275 11.84 0.37 18.58
N GLU A 276 10.77 0.61 19.32
CA GLU A 276 9.85 -0.43 19.78
C GLU A 276 8.65 -0.46 18.83
N LEU A 277 8.41 -1.58 18.19
CA LEU A 277 7.38 -1.75 17.17
C LEU A 277 6.22 -2.58 17.72
N ASP A 278 4.98 -2.19 17.44
CA ASP A 278 3.79 -2.97 17.82
C ASP A 278 3.67 -4.25 16.99
N GLY A 279 3.93 -5.42 17.56
CA GLY A 279 3.80 -6.70 16.85
C GLY A 279 2.43 -7.37 16.95
N GLY A 280 1.49 -6.81 17.72
CA GLY A 280 0.27 -7.52 18.08
C GLY A 280 0.56 -8.76 18.94
N CYS A 281 -0.34 -9.74 18.90
CA CYS A 281 -0.29 -10.92 19.75
C CYS A 281 0.83 -11.92 19.41
N ASP A 282 1.18 -12.07 18.12
CA ASP A 282 2.09 -13.12 17.63
C ASP A 282 3.20 -12.63 16.68
N GLY A 283 3.18 -11.35 16.28
CA GLY A 283 4.21 -10.73 15.43
C GLY A 283 4.02 -10.95 13.94
N CYS A 284 3.35 -12.00 13.48
CA CYS A 284 3.02 -12.28 12.08
C CYS A 284 4.04 -11.76 11.03
N ASP A 285 3.73 -10.67 10.30
CA ASP A 285 4.58 -10.07 9.26
C ASP A 285 5.69 -9.11 9.80
N ALA A 286 5.75 -8.88 11.11
CA ALA A 286 6.68 -7.95 11.75
C ALA A 286 8.16 -8.18 11.39
N PRO A 287 8.70 -9.40 11.23
CA PRO A 287 10.11 -9.57 10.87
C PRO A 287 10.50 -8.85 9.57
N ALA A 288 9.67 -8.95 8.53
CA ALA A 288 9.90 -8.28 7.25
C ALA A 288 9.75 -6.75 7.38
N THR A 289 8.78 -6.29 8.18
CA THR A 289 8.60 -4.87 8.48
C THR A 289 9.77 -4.28 9.26
N VAL A 290 10.27 -5.00 10.26
CA VAL A 290 11.41 -4.59 11.09
C VAL A 290 12.65 -4.40 10.23
N ASP A 291 12.97 -5.39 9.38
CA ASP A 291 14.12 -5.30 8.49
C ASP A 291 13.98 -4.10 7.55
N ARG A 292 12.79 -3.89 6.98
CA ARG A 292 12.55 -2.76 6.08
C ARG A 292 12.62 -1.41 6.78
N LEU A 293 12.03 -1.29 7.97
CA LEU A 293 12.10 -0.10 8.82
C LEU A 293 13.55 0.25 9.13
N LEU A 294 14.34 -0.75 9.53
CA LEU A 294 15.75 -0.58 9.82
C LEU A 294 16.48 -0.01 8.60
N LEU A 295 16.30 -0.62 7.42
CA LEU A 295 16.99 -0.21 6.18
C LEU A 295 16.56 1.16 5.64
N HIS A 296 15.38 1.64 5.99
CA HIS A 296 14.84 2.94 5.55
C HIS A 296 14.85 4.01 6.65
N ALA A 297 15.37 3.73 7.84
CA ALA A 297 15.37 4.65 8.98
C ALA A 297 16.12 5.98 8.73
N LEU A 298 16.97 6.02 7.70
CA LEU A 298 17.66 7.24 7.26
C LEU A 298 17.15 7.78 5.91
N GLY A 299 16.29 7.06 5.19
CA GLY A 299 15.91 7.39 3.82
C GLY A 299 17.13 7.67 2.93
N GLY A 300 17.17 8.87 2.34
CA GLY A 300 18.27 9.34 1.49
C GLY A 300 19.42 10.06 2.21
N TYR A 301 19.39 10.12 3.54
CA TYR A 301 20.34 10.90 4.35
C TYR A 301 21.57 10.10 4.80
N SER A 302 22.69 10.79 4.94
CA SER A 302 23.97 10.21 5.35
C SER A 302 24.26 10.46 6.83
N VAL A 303 24.51 9.38 7.58
CA VAL A 303 25.00 9.43 8.97
C VAL A 303 26.21 8.51 9.10
N PRO A 304 27.44 9.02 9.28
CA PRO A 304 28.65 8.20 9.24
C PRO A 304 28.77 7.17 10.38
N HIS A 305 28.27 7.51 11.56
CA HIS A 305 28.35 6.65 12.75
C HIS A 305 26.95 6.43 13.30
N LEU A 306 26.46 5.20 13.31
CA LEU A 306 25.10 4.95 13.76
C LEU A 306 24.96 3.64 14.51
N GLN A 307 23.97 3.61 15.38
CA GLN A 307 23.40 2.42 15.97
C GLN A 307 21.89 2.48 15.81
N ILE A 308 21.29 1.44 15.23
CA ILE A 308 19.84 1.29 15.12
C ILE A 308 19.46 -0.02 15.79
N SER A 309 18.50 0.02 16.71
CA SER A 309 17.94 -1.15 17.38
C SER A 309 16.43 -1.16 17.21
N VAL A 310 15.89 -2.25 16.70
CA VAL A 310 14.44 -2.44 16.53
C VAL A 310 14.02 -3.69 17.30
N ARG A 311 12.98 -3.56 18.13
CA ARG A 311 12.37 -4.65 18.89
C ARG A 311 10.87 -4.72 18.59
N THR A 312 10.34 -5.93 18.51
CA THR A 312 8.91 -6.15 18.32
C THR A 312 8.27 -6.46 19.67
N CYS A 313 7.31 -5.64 20.09
CA CYS A 313 6.58 -5.80 21.34
C CYS A 313 5.35 -6.70 21.15
N ARG A 314 5.10 -7.60 22.10
CA ARG A 314 3.84 -8.35 22.17
C ARG A 314 2.76 -7.46 22.80
N THR A 315 1.66 -7.26 22.10
CA THR A 315 0.49 -6.52 22.61
C THR A 315 -0.77 -7.38 22.52
N ASN A 316 -1.80 -7.06 23.29
CA ASN A 316 -3.09 -7.77 23.24
C ASN A 316 -4.00 -7.22 22.14
N ARG A 317 -3.44 -7.15 20.92
CA ARG A 317 -4.09 -6.69 19.70
C ARG A 317 -3.91 -7.74 18.61
N LEU A 318 -4.77 -7.70 17.59
CA LEU A 318 -4.57 -8.53 16.41
C LEU A 318 -3.18 -8.25 15.81
N CYS A 319 -2.60 -9.29 15.21
CA CYS A 319 -1.41 -9.16 14.39
C CYS A 319 -1.53 -7.99 13.39
N ARG A 320 -0.42 -7.28 13.24
CA ARG A 320 -0.29 -6.20 12.27
C ARG A 320 -0.15 -6.76 10.85
N ALA A 321 -0.50 -5.97 9.84
CA ALA A 321 -0.39 -6.37 8.44
C ALA A 321 0.43 -5.36 7.64
N SER A 322 0.93 -5.82 6.49
CA SER A 322 1.63 -4.94 5.55
C SER A 322 0.65 -4.05 4.80
N LEU A 323 0.76 -2.74 5.04
CA LEU A 323 0.18 -1.68 4.21
C LEU A 323 1.20 -1.15 3.19
N PRO A 324 0.79 -0.42 2.14
CA PRO A 324 1.75 0.28 1.28
C PRO A 324 2.70 1.17 2.09
N GLY A 325 3.98 1.11 1.76
CA GLY A 325 5.03 1.85 2.46
C GLY A 325 5.41 1.29 3.84
N GLU A 326 4.87 0.14 4.27
CA GLU A 326 5.13 -0.42 5.61
C GLU A 326 6.63 -0.56 5.89
N GLY A 327 7.04 -0.10 7.07
CA GLY A 327 8.43 0.03 7.51
C GLY A 327 9.12 1.26 6.93
N ALA A 328 9.05 1.45 5.62
CA ALA A 328 9.73 2.56 4.94
C ALA A 328 9.14 3.95 5.26
N ALA A 329 7.82 4.04 5.37
CA ALA A 329 7.13 5.28 5.71
C ALA A 329 7.35 5.67 7.18
N GLN A 330 7.32 4.70 8.11
CA GLN A 330 7.73 4.94 9.50
C GLN A 330 9.19 5.40 9.58
N GLY A 331 10.11 4.75 8.85
CA GLY A 331 11.52 5.15 8.79
C GLY A 331 11.72 6.56 8.26
N THR A 332 11.00 6.92 7.19
CA THR A 332 10.99 8.28 6.62
C THR A 332 10.55 9.31 7.65
N LEU A 333 9.42 9.07 8.32
CA LEU A 333 8.91 9.97 9.36
C LEU A 333 9.91 10.16 10.51
N ILE A 334 10.61 9.11 10.93
CA ILE A 334 11.65 9.18 11.97
C ILE A 334 12.83 10.04 11.51
N ALA A 335 13.34 9.82 10.30
CA ALA A 335 14.43 10.61 9.74
C ALA A 335 14.06 12.09 9.64
N GLU A 336 12.85 12.37 9.12
CA GLU A 336 12.32 13.71 8.99
C GLU A 336 12.14 14.41 10.35
N GLU A 337 11.70 13.67 11.36
CA GLU A 337 11.58 14.19 12.73
C GLU A 337 12.94 14.63 13.29
N ILE A 338 13.96 13.79 13.14
CA ILE A 338 15.31 14.10 13.61
C ILE A 338 15.83 15.37 12.94
N LEU A 339 15.75 15.45 11.61
CA LEU A 339 16.23 16.61 10.85
C LEU A 339 15.45 17.89 11.19
N SER A 340 14.13 17.80 11.34
CA SER A 340 13.27 18.92 11.72
C SER A 340 13.57 19.46 13.12
N ARG A 341 13.94 18.60 14.09
CA ARG A 341 14.38 19.05 15.41
C ARG A 341 15.80 19.60 15.41
N VAL A 342 16.72 19.03 14.63
CA VAL A 342 18.07 19.58 14.43
C VAL A 342 18.00 20.99 13.84
N ALA A 343 17.19 21.18 12.81
CA ALA A 343 16.95 22.48 12.19
C ALA A 343 16.44 23.52 13.20
N GLN A 344 15.45 23.14 14.02
CA GLN A 344 14.93 24.00 15.09
C GLN A 344 15.99 24.34 16.12
N ARG A 345 16.77 23.35 16.56
CA ARG A 345 17.82 23.53 17.56
C ARG A 345 18.91 24.49 17.09
N LEU A 346 19.15 24.55 15.78
CA LEU A 346 20.08 25.49 15.15
C LEU A 346 19.43 26.82 14.74
N GLY A 347 18.10 26.95 14.81
CA GLY A 347 17.38 28.11 14.29
C GLY A 347 17.52 28.29 12.78
N ARG A 348 17.66 27.19 12.03
CA ARG A 348 17.83 27.20 10.58
C ARG A 348 16.60 26.62 9.87
N PRO A 349 16.32 27.03 8.63
CA PRO A 349 15.25 26.43 7.83
C PRO A 349 15.47 24.92 7.59
N ALA A 350 14.44 24.11 7.78
CA ALA A 350 14.56 22.64 7.71
C ALA A 350 15.05 22.13 6.34
N HIS A 351 14.58 22.73 5.23
CA HIS A 351 15.04 22.36 3.87
C HIS A 351 16.56 22.50 3.68
N GLU A 352 17.23 23.46 4.33
CA GLU A 352 18.70 23.57 4.25
C GLU A 352 19.40 22.41 4.95
N ILE A 353 18.88 22.00 6.12
CA ILE A 353 19.45 20.88 6.89
C ILE A 353 19.26 19.57 6.12
N ARG A 354 18.08 19.37 5.51
CA ARG A 354 17.83 18.22 4.61
C ARG A 354 18.82 18.19 3.47
N GLY A 355 18.93 19.28 2.71
CA GLY A 355 19.81 19.37 1.54
C GLY A 355 21.28 19.11 1.87
N ARG A 356 21.75 19.50 3.06
CA ARG A 356 23.12 19.24 3.53
C ARG A 356 23.40 17.78 3.87
N ASN A 357 22.39 17.06 4.36
CA ASN A 357 22.53 15.68 4.79
C ASN A 357 22.13 14.66 3.72
N LEU A 358 21.56 15.10 2.59
CA LEU A 358 21.36 14.23 1.44
C LEU A 358 22.68 13.59 1.02
N SER A 359 22.60 12.34 0.56
CA SER A 359 23.75 11.55 0.13
C SER A 359 24.76 12.35 -0.73
N PRO A 360 26.08 12.11 -0.56
CA PRO A 360 27.14 12.91 -1.18
C PRO A 360 27.03 13.06 -2.70
N ASN A 361 27.63 14.13 -3.23
CA ASN A 361 27.71 14.39 -4.67
C ASN A 361 28.43 13.26 -5.42
N GLY A 362 27.78 12.72 -6.44
CA GLY A 362 28.27 11.63 -7.29
C GLY A 362 27.10 10.91 -7.98
N PRO A 363 27.36 10.08 -9.01
CA PRO A 363 26.29 9.34 -9.69
C PRO A 363 25.57 8.40 -8.69
N GLU A 364 26.32 7.77 -7.79
CA GLU A 364 25.82 6.85 -6.78
C GLU A 364 26.45 7.14 -5.40
N SER A 365 25.75 6.73 -4.34
CA SER A 365 26.27 6.70 -2.97
C SER A 365 26.10 5.30 -2.36
N SER A 366 26.88 4.98 -1.33
CA SER A 366 26.69 3.76 -0.55
C SER A 366 25.76 4.07 0.62
N LEU A 367 24.71 3.28 0.78
CA LEU A 367 23.90 3.26 2.00
C LEU A 367 24.69 2.57 3.13
N PHE A 368 24.22 2.74 4.38
CA PHE A 368 24.93 2.26 5.57
C PHE A 368 25.07 0.71 5.62
N PHE A 369 24.20 -0.01 4.90
CA PHE A 369 24.24 -1.46 4.74
C PHE A 369 24.97 -1.94 3.48
N GLY A 370 25.65 -1.03 2.77
CA GLY A 370 26.57 -1.34 1.67
C GLY A 370 25.97 -1.31 0.26
N GLN A 371 24.64 -1.23 0.11
CA GLN A 371 24.01 -1.13 -1.20
C GLN A 371 24.24 0.24 -1.84
N ARG A 372 24.50 0.27 -3.15
CA ARG A 372 24.59 1.50 -3.94
C ARG A 372 23.19 2.04 -4.25
N CYS A 373 23.02 3.36 -4.14
CA CYS A 373 21.78 4.06 -4.48
C CYS A 373 22.03 5.23 -5.46
N PRO A 374 21.03 5.64 -6.26
CA PRO A 374 21.17 6.68 -7.28
C PRO A 374 21.18 8.09 -6.67
N ALA A 375 22.30 8.49 -6.08
CA ALA A 375 22.45 9.75 -5.34
C ALA A 375 22.26 11.00 -6.21
N ALA A 376 22.72 10.99 -7.47
CA ALA A 376 22.52 12.10 -8.38
C ALA A 376 21.04 12.30 -8.73
N ALA A 377 20.30 11.21 -8.93
CA ALA A 377 18.87 11.27 -9.27
C ALA A 377 18.06 11.86 -8.11
N LEU A 378 18.28 11.38 -6.88
CA LEU A 378 17.66 11.92 -5.68
C LEU A 378 17.92 13.43 -5.51
N ARG A 379 19.15 13.87 -5.77
CA ARG A 379 19.53 15.29 -5.69
C ARG A 379 18.87 16.13 -6.78
N GLY A 380 18.80 15.62 -8.01
CA GLY A 380 18.08 16.27 -9.11
C GLY A 380 16.60 16.47 -8.79
N VAL A 381 15.93 15.45 -8.25
CA VAL A 381 14.53 15.57 -7.78
C VAL A 381 14.38 16.63 -6.71
N TRP A 382 15.30 16.67 -5.74
CA TRP A 382 15.29 17.68 -4.67
C TRP A 382 15.44 19.11 -5.21
N GLU A 383 16.36 19.31 -6.16
CA GLU A 383 16.60 20.62 -6.77
C GLU A 383 15.38 21.09 -7.58
N HIS A 384 14.78 20.21 -8.40
CA HIS A 384 13.53 20.49 -9.10
C HIS A 384 12.39 20.81 -8.13
N ALA A 385 12.23 20.04 -7.05
CA ALA A 385 11.20 20.29 -6.07
C ALA A 385 11.29 21.67 -5.42
N LEU A 386 12.51 22.18 -5.19
CA LEU A 386 12.72 23.53 -4.66
C LEU A 386 12.46 24.62 -5.71
N ALA A 387 12.94 24.42 -6.94
CA ALA A 387 12.86 25.40 -8.01
C ALA A 387 11.43 25.50 -8.58
N ASP A 388 10.87 24.40 -9.04
CA ASP A 388 9.63 24.36 -9.82
C ASP A 388 8.38 24.55 -8.94
N SER A 389 8.50 24.39 -7.62
CA SER A 389 7.42 24.70 -6.67
C SER A 389 7.45 26.15 -6.16
N ASP A 390 8.43 26.97 -6.58
CA ASP A 390 8.71 28.29 -6.02
C ASP A 390 8.87 28.27 -4.48
N TYR A 391 9.50 27.22 -3.94
CA TYR A 391 9.49 26.92 -2.50
C TYR A 391 9.92 28.10 -1.63
N LEU A 392 11.01 28.77 -2.02
CA LEU A 392 11.56 29.90 -1.25
C LEU A 392 10.62 31.11 -1.25
N ALA A 393 10.05 31.44 -2.42
CA ALA A 393 9.11 32.56 -2.55
C ALA A 393 7.81 32.29 -1.78
N ARG A 394 7.28 31.05 -1.85
CA ARG A 394 6.10 30.63 -1.07
C ARG A 394 6.37 30.69 0.42
N ARG A 395 7.56 30.28 0.87
CA ARG A 395 7.93 30.34 2.30
C ARG A 395 7.92 31.78 2.81
N GLU A 396 8.49 32.71 2.05
CA GLU A 396 8.48 34.14 2.39
C GLU A 396 7.05 34.71 2.43
N ALA A 397 6.25 34.40 1.42
CA ALA A 397 4.84 34.82 1.36
C ALA A 397 4.02 34.28 2.55
N ILE A 398 4.23 33.02 2.94
CA ILE A 398 3.58 32.39 4.10
C ILE A 398 4.03 33.05 5.40
N GLN A 399 5.31 33.41 5.54
CA GLN A 399 5.78 34.13 6.71
C GLN A 399 5.08 35.49 6.87
N ILE A 400 5.00 36.28 5.79
CA ILE A 400 4.29 37.57 5.76
C ILE A 400 2.80 37.38 6.09
N TRP A 401 2.17 36.36 5.50
CA TRP A 401 0.77 36.03 5.79
C TRP A 401 0.57 35.65 7.26
N ASN A 402 1.47 34.84 7.83
CA ASN A 402 1.44 34.45 9.23
C ASN A 402 1.60 35.65 10.17
N GLU A 403 2.39 36.67 9.83
CA GLU A 403 2.55 37.88 10.66
C GLU A 403 1.23 38.67 10.78
N THR A 404 0.38 38.62 9.75
CA THR A 404 -0.91 39.34 9.72
C THR A 404 -2.09 38.52 10.25
N ASN A 405 -1.96 37.20 10.34
CA ASN A 405 -3.03 36.29 10.79
C ASN A 405 -2.70 35.67 12.15
N SER A 406 -3.53 35.95 13.15
CA SER A 406 -3.35 35.45 14.52
C SER A 406 -4.12 34.16 14.80
N CYS A 407 -5.29 33.99 14.18
CA CYS A 407 -6.19 32.85 14.39
C CYS A 407 -5.89 31.67 13.46
N TYR A 408 -5.25 31.94 12.33
CA TYR A 408 -4.88 30.93 11.35
C TYR A 408 -3.40 31.02 11.08
N LYS A 409 -2.73 29.89 10.98
CA LYS A 409 -1.34 29.81 10.55
C LYS A 409 -1.17 28.83 9.42
N ARG A 410 -0.31 29.18 8.48
CA ARG A 410 0.12 28.32 7.41
C ARG A 410 1.51 27.77 7.68
N GLY A 411 1.74 26.57 7.18
CA GLY A 411 3.04 25.92 7.22
C GLY A 411 3.36 25.33 5.85
N LEU A 412 4.66 25.27 5.56
CA LEU A 412 5.18 24.76 4.30
C LEU A 412 6.35 23.84 4.61
N ALA A 413 6.35 22.64 4.02
CA ALA A 413 7.46 21.71 4.14
C ALA A 413 7.76 21.05 2.80
N VAL A 414 9.04 20.72 2.62
CA VAL A 414 9.54 19.91 1.52
C VAL A 414 10.34 18.75 2.09
N ILE A 415 10.07 17.54 1.61
CA ILE A 415 10.79 16.31 1.96
C ILE A 415 11.16 15.52 0.71
N PRO A 416 12.33 14.87 0.65
CA PRO A 416 12.68 13.86 -0.32
C PRO A 416 12.36 12.45 0.19
N ILE A 417 12.21 11.48 -0.71
CA ILE A 417 12.10 10.06 -0.37
C ILE A 417 13.13 9.24 -1.15
N LEU A 418 13.60 8.15 -0.54
CA LEU A 418 14.34 7.08 -1.18
C LEU A 418 13.79 5.76 -0.67
N LEU A 419 13.24 4.94 -1.56
CA LEU A 419 12.54 3.71 -1.25
C LEU A 419 13.16 2.54 -2.01
N GLY A 420 13.74 1.59 -1.30
CA GLY A 420 14.22 0.34 -1.89
C GLY A 420 13.05 -0.59 -2.25
N LYS A 421 13.01 -1.05 -3.50
CA LYS A 421 12.05 -2.04 -4.00
C LYS A 421 12.55 -3.45 -3.70
N GLY A 422 11.72 -4.25 -3.02
CA GLY A 422 12.08 -5.60 -2.56
C GLY A 422 12.19 -5.72 -1.04
N GLY A 423 13.12 -6.55 -0.56
CA GLY A 423 13.33 -6.83 0.86
C GLY A 423 14.50 -7.78 1.17
N THR A 424 14.70 -8.11 2.43
CA THR A 424 15.84 -8.91 2.92
C THR A 424 15.76 -10.41 2.59
N ALA A 425 14.68 -10.86 1.95
CA ALA A 425 14.51 -12.24 1.48
C ALA A 425 14.56 -12.34 -0.07
N PRO A 426 15.75 -12.42 -0.69
CA PRO A 426 15.91 -12.53 -2.14
C PRO A 426 15.08 -13.65 -2.79
N SER A 427 14.90 -14.78 -2.10
CA SER A 427 14.15 -15.94 -2.61
C SER A 427 12.66 -15.67 -2.85
N LEU A 428 12.10 -14.63 -2.20
CA LEU A 428 10.72 -14.22 -2.36
C LEU A 428 10.55 -13.15 -3.44
N GLN A 429 11.62 -12.47 -3.86
CA GLN A 429 11.58 -11.38 -4.84
C GLN A 429 11.53 -11.91 -6.27
N ARG A 430 10.35 -12.41 -6.64
CA ARG A 430 10.09 -12.97 -7.96
C ARG A 430 8.65 -12.73 -8.37
N ALA A 431 8.38 -12.80 -9.66
CA ALA A 431 7.03 -12.83 -10.20
C ALA A 431 6.96 -13.82 -11.36
N SER A 432 5.75 -14.31 -11.62
CA SER A 432 5.50 -15.29 -12.67
C SER A 432 4.43 -14.81 -13.64
N ALA A 433 4.55 -15.21 -14.89
CA ALA A 433 3.58 -14.91 -15.94
C ALA A 433 3.52 -16.07 -16.95
N GLU A 434 2.34 -16.28 -17.55
CA GLU A 434 2.18 -17.13 -18.71
C GLU A 434 1.62 -16.32 -19.87
N VAL A 435 2.32 -16.34 -21.02
CA VAL A 435 1.87 -15.71 -22.25
C VAL A 435 1.58 -16.78 -23.28
N ARG A 436 0.38 -16.73 -23.87
CA ARG A 436 -0.08 -17.63 -24.93
C ARG A 436 -0.47 -16.86 -26.18
N LEU A 437 0.16 -17.16 -27.32
CA LEU A 437 -0.32 -16.73 -28.64
C LEU A 437 -1.36 -17.73 -29.17
N ASN A 438 -2.51 -17.21 -29.56
CA ASN A 438 -3.59 -17.96 -30.20
C ASN A 438 -3.40 -18.02 -31.72
N GLY A 439 -4.08 -18.98 -32.35
CA GLY A 439 -3.99 -19.21 -33.80
C GLY A 439 -4.47 -18.04 -34.66
N ASP A 440 -5.32 -17.18 -34.12
CA ASP A 440 -5.81 -15.95 -34.76
C ASP A 440 -4.88 -14.74 -34.55
N GLY A 441 -3.75 -14.92 -33.85
CA GLY A 441 -2.78 -13.87 -33.53
C GLY A 441 -3.11 -13.06 -32.28
N SER A 442 -4.23 -13.32 -31.60
CA SER A 442 -4.53 -12.74 -30.29
C SER A 442 -3.64 -13.35 -29.19
N VAL A 443 -3.53 -12.65 -28.06
CA VAL A 443 -2.68 -13.06 -26.93
C VAL A 443 -3.49 -13.17 -25.66
N ASN A 444 -3.30 -14.25 -24.92
CA ASN A 444 -3.76 -14.38 -23.53
C ASN A 444 -2.56 -14.26 -22.59
N LEU A 445 -2.68 -13.39 -21.60
CA LEU A 445 -1.75 -13.24 -20.49
C LEU A 445 -2.42 -13.73 -19.20
N LEU A 446 -1.73 -14.60 -18.46
CA LEU A 446 -2.04 -14.93 -17.08
C LEU A 446 -0.93 -14.38 -16.18
N LEU A 447 -1.27 -13.45 -15.29
CA LEU A 447 -0.35 -12.88 -14.31
C LEU A 447 -0.40 -13.66 -13.00
N GLY A 448 0.76 -13.91 -12.39
CA GLY A 448 0.91 -14.61 -11.10
C GLY A 448 0.50 -13.79 -9.86
N ILE A 449 -0.47 -12.89 -10.01
CA ILE A 449 -1.06 -12.06 -8.95
C ILE A 449 -2.59 -12.12 -9.03
N GLN A 450 -3.25 -11.55 -8.04
CA GLN A 450 -4.71 -11.36 -8.03
C GLN A 450 -5.08 -9.99 -8.59
N ASP A 451 -6.31 -9.88 -9.12
CA ASP A 451 -6.87 -8.59 -9.51
C ASP A 451 -7.25 -7.81 -8.25
N ASP A 452 -6.46 -6.79 -7.94
CA ASP A 452 -6.68 -5.81 -6.88
C ASP A 452 -7.33 -4.51 -7.36
N ARG A 453 -7.74 -4.46 -8.64
CA ARG A 453 -8.28 -3.28 -9.32
C ARG A 453 -7.31 -2.08 -9.34
N SER A 454 -6.00 -2.33 -9.22
CA SER A 454 -4.97 -1.29 -9.31
C SER A 454 -4.80 -0.70 -10.72
N GLY A 455 -5.27 -1.40 -11.75
CA GLY A 455 -5.03 -1.10 -13.18
C GLY A 455 -3.92 -1.94 -13.82
N MET A 456 -3.41 -2.95 -13.12
CA MET A 456 -2.32 -3.81 -13.59
C MET A 456 -2.64 -4.58 -14.89
N ASP A 457 -3.92 -4.89 -15.13
CA ASP A 457 -4.38 -5.48 -16.38
C ASP A 457 -4.07 -4.59 -17.59
N THR A 458 -4.39 -3.30 -17.46
CA THR A 458 -4.15 -2.27 -18.47
C THR A 458 -2.66 -2.07 -18.68
N GLN A 459 -1.89 -1.96 -17.60
CA GLN A 459 -0.44 -1.78 -17.67
C GLN A 459 0.24 -2.99 -18.36
N ALA A 460 -0.16 -4.21 -17.99
CA ALA A 460 0.42 -5.43 -18.55
C ALA A 460 0.04 -5.65 -20.03
N ALA A 461 -1.16 -5.23 -20.43
CA ALA A 461 -1.55 -5.24 -21.84
C ALA A 461 -0.62 -4.34 -22.68
N HIS A 462 -0.23 -3.17 -22.17
CA HIS A 462 0.73 -2.29 -22.85
C HIS A 462 2.12 -2.93 -22.95
N TRP A 463 2.61 -3.61 -21.90
CA TRP A 463 3.90 -4.32 -21.96
C TRP A 463 3.95 -5.36 -23.08
N ILE A 464 2.87 -6.13 -23.26
CA ILE A 464 2.77 -7.11 -24.35
C ILE A 464 2.63 -6.41 -25.69
N ALA A 465 1.81 -5.36 -25.78
CA ALA A 465 1.60 -4.58 -27.00
C ALA A 465 2.93 -4.06 -27.56
N ASP A 466 3.76 -3.47 -26.71
CA ASP A 466 5.07 -2.94 -27.08
C ASP A 466 6.04 -4.04 -27.51
N ARG A 467 6.04 -5.18 -26.81
CA ARG A 467 6.95 -6.29 -27.09
C ARG A 467 6.57 -7.07 -28.36
N LEU A 468 5.28 -7.30 -28.60
CA LEU A 468 4.81 -8.11 -29.74
C LEU A 468 4.28 -7.26 -30.90
N GLY A 469 4.29 -5.94 -30.77
CA GLY A 469 3.84 -5.01 -31.79
C GLY A 469 2.35 -5.13 -32.09
N LEU A 470 1.52 -5.38 -31.07
CA LEU A 470 0.08 -5.63 -31.20
C LEU A 470 -0.74 -4.48 -30.60
N PRO A 471 -1.97 -4.23 -31.09
CA PRO A 471 -2.89 -3.34 -30.37
C PRO A 471 -3.32 -4.00 -29.05
N THR A 472 -3.53 -3.19 -28.00
CA THR A 472 -4.01 -3.67 -26.70
C THR A 472 -5.34 -4.41 -26.77
N THR A 473 -6.19 -4.09 -27.76
CA THR A 473 -7.46 -4.81 -28.02
C THR A 473 -7.30 -6.27 -28.44
N ALA A 474 -6.10 -6.69 -28.87
CA ALA A 474 -5.79 -8.08 -29.22
C ALA A 474 -5.24 -8.89 -28.03
N ILE A 475 -5.19 -8.29 -26.84
CA ILE A 475 -4.55 -8.86 -25.65
C ILE A 475 -5.59 -9.00 -24.55
N GLY A 476 -5.85 -10.25 -24.14
CA GLY A 476 -6.68 -10.56 -22.98
C GLY A 476 -5.81 -10.82 -21.76
N VAL A 477 -5.99 -10.06 -20.70
CA VAL A 477 -5.27 -10.25 -19.42
C VAL A 477 -6.17 -10.94 -18.41
N SER A 478 -5.60 -11.89 -17.69
CA SER A 478 -6.23 -12.66 -16.62
C SER A 478 -5.26 -12.82 -15.45
N PHE A 479 -5.80 -13.13 -14.28
CA PHE A 479 -5.07 -13.19 -13.02
C PHE A 479 -5.13 -14.62 -12.46
N ASP A 480 -4.09 -15.05 -11.74
CA ASP A 480 -3.96 -16.42 -11.25
C ASP A 480 -4.78 -16.68 -9.98
N GLU A 481 -6.10 -16.70 -10.10
CA GLU A 481 -7.10 -16.93 -9.03
C GLU A 481 -6.84 -18.15 -8.14
N SER A 482 -6.02 -19.09 -8.59
CA SER A 482 -5.75 -20.35 -7.90
C SER A 482 -4.32 -20.48 -7.37
N GLY A 483 -3.44 -19.51 -7.62
CA GLY A 483 -2.04 -19.55 -7.21
C GLY A 483 -1.29 -20.77 -7.78
N ARG A 484 -1.46 -21.03 -9.09
CA ARG A 484 -0.79 -22.09 -9.86
C ARG A 484 0.58 -21.68 -10.39
N LEU A 485 0.77 -20.42 -10.80
CA LEU A 485 2.02 -19.92 -11.39
C LEU A 485 3.15 -19.71 -10.37
N GLY A 486 2.80 -19.67 -9.09
CA GLY A 486 3.75 -19.48 -7.99
C GLY A 486 3.22 -18.50 -6.94
N PRO A 487 4.00 -18.21 -5.89
CA PRO A 487 3.65 -17.15 -4.96
C PRO A 487 3.72 -15.79 -5.68
N PRO A 488 2.82 -14.85 -5.33
CA PRO A 488 2.91 -13.48 -5.82
C PRO A 488 4.21 -12.81 -5.32
N PRO A 489 4.66 -11.72 -5.98
CA PRO A 489 5.75 -10.91 -5.46
C PRO A 489 5.44 -10.40 -4.04
N PRO A 490 6.47 -10.08 -3.24
CA PRO A 490 6.28 -9.54 -1.90
C PRO A 490 5.38 -8.31 -1.95
N ARG A 491 4.44 -8.20 -1.00
CA ARG A 491 3.43 -7.13 -0.95
C ARG A 491 2.46 -7.06 -2.15
N GLY A 492 2.43 -8.10 -3.00
CA GLY A 492 1.33 -8.40 -3.93
C GLY A 492 1.31 -7.67 -5.27
N GLY A 493 2.22 -6.72 -5.54
CA GLY A 493 2.06 -5.83 -6.71
C GLY A 493 3.33 -5.17 -7.25
N ASP A 494 4.49 -5.79 -7.13
CA ASP A 494 5.73 -5.21 -7.71
C ASP A 494 5.69 -5.23 -9.25
N SER A 495 5.37 -4.07 -9.85
CA SER A 495 5.20 -3.88 -11.29
C SER A 495 6.41 -4.33 -12.10
N ASP A 496 7.62 -4.15 -11.57
CA ASP A 496 8.85 -4.38 -12.34
C ASP A 496 9.17 -5.87 -12.42
N LEU A 497 8.90 -6.59 -11.32
CA LEU A 497 9.02 -8.04 -11.32
C LEU A 497 8.03 -8.66 -12.32
N LEU A 498 6.79 -8.16 -12.33
CA LEU A 498 5.74 -8.59 -13.26
C LEU A 498 6.12 -8.26 -14.71
N GLN A 499 6.58 -7.03 -14.97
CA GLN A 499 7.04 -6.62 -16.29
C GLN A 499 8.23 -7.45 -16.77
N GLY A 500 9.15 -7.81 -15.87
CA GLY A 500 10.25 -8.72 -16.13
C GLY A 500 9.77 -10.10 -16.58
N ALA A 501 8.83 -10.69 -15.84
CA ALA A 501 8.24 -12.00 -16.18
C ALA A 501 7.55 -11.98 -17.55
N VAL A 502 6.72 -10.95 -17.80
CA VAL A 502 6.04 -10.76 -19.09
C VAL A 502 7.04 -10.55 -20.22
N SER A 503 8.07 -9.72 -20.01
CA SER A 503 9.11 -9.46 -21.00
C SER A 503 9.88 -10.73 -21.39
N GLU A 504 10.26 -11.56 -20.41
CA GLU A 504 10.93 -12.84 -20.67
C GLU A 504 10.01 -13.80 -21.45
N ALA A 505 8.72 -13.88 -21.10
CA ALA A 505 7.76 -14.72 -21.81
C ALA A 505 7.61 -14.27 -23.28
N CYS A 506 7.47 -12.97 -23.52
CA CYS A 506 7.46 -12.40 -24.86
C CYS A 506 8.77 -12.68 -25.61
N GLN A 507 9.93 -12.57 -24.97
CA GLN A 507 11.23 -12.84 -25.58
C GLN A 507 11.34 -14.31 -26.03
N ILE A 508 10.87 -15.27 -25.23
CA ILE A 508 10.83 -16.69 -25.60
C ILE A 508 9.97 -16.89 -26.86
N LEU A 509 8.80 -16.26 -26.92
CA LEU A 509 7.91 -16.35 -28.08
C LEU A 509 8.53 -15.71 -29.33
N GLN A 510 9.16 -14.56 -29.19
CA GLN A 510 9.91 -13.93 -30.29
C GLN A 510 11.03 -14.83 -30.80
N GLN A 511 11.81 -15.45 -29.91
CA GLN A 511 12.89 -16.38 -30.28
C GLN A 511 12.38 -17.61 -31.04
N ARG A 512 11.16 -18.05 -30.76
CA ARG A 512 10.50 -19.17 -31.48
C ARG A 512 9.95 -18.75 -32.85
N LEU A 513 9.41 -17.54 -32.99
CA LEU A 513 8.75 -17.07 -34.21
C LEU A 513 9.71 -16.44 -35.24
N ARG A 514 10.83 -15.85 -34.80
CA ARG A 514 11.84 -15.25 -35.69
C ARG A 514 12.41 -16.27 -36.71
N PRO A 515 12.84 -17.49 -36.33
CA PRO A 515 13.33 -18.48 -37.29
C PRO A 515 12.27 -18.91 -38.30
N VAL A 516 11.01 -19.09 -37.85
CA VAL A 516 9.88 -19.43 -38.73
C VAL A 516 9.68 -18.35 -39.78
N THR A 517 9.69 -17.09 -39.34
CA THR A 517 9.52 -15.93 -40.22
C THR A 517 10.65 -15.83 -41.25
N ALA A 518 11.91 -16.01 -40.82
CA ALA A 518 13.06 -16.00 -41.72
C ALA A 518 12.96 -17.07 -42.81
N LEU A 519 12.53 -18.28 -42.45
CA LEU A 519 12.29 -19.37 -43.41
C LEU A 519 11.13 -19.06 -44.36
N MET A 520 10.05 -18.46 -43.87
CA MET A 520 8.92 -18.04 -44.71
C MET A 520 9.34 -16.97 -45.74
N ILE A 521 10.14 -15.99 -45.32
CA ILE A 521 10.68 -14.95 -46.22
C ILE A 521 11.57 -15.59 -47.29
N ALA A 522 12.47 -16.50 -46.90
CA ALA A 522 13.34 -17.21 -47.84
C ALA A 522 12.53 -18.05 -48.84
N ALA A 523 11.48 -18.74 -48.37
CA ALA A 523 10.59 -19.54 -49.21
C ALA A 523 9.76 -18.70 -50.21
N GLN A 524 9.52 -17.42 -49.90
CA GLN A 524 8.84 -16.47 -50.80
C GLN A 524 9.81 -15.74 -51.76
N GLY A 525 11.10 -16.11 -51.76
CA GLY A 525 12.12 -15.52 -52.64
C GLY A 525 12.80 -14.27 -52.07
N GLY A 526 12.59 -13.93 -50.79
CA GLY A 526 13.15 -12.75 -50.13
C GLY A 526 14.62 -12.85 -49.70
N GLY A 527 15.32 -13.95 -50.04
CA GLY A 527 16.68 -14.22 -49.60
C GLY A 527 16.76 -14.67 -48.13
N MET A 528 17.96 -15.02 -47.68
CA MET A 528 18.20 -15.46 -46.30
C MET A 528 18.35 -14.24 -45.39
N VAL A 529 17.44 -14.09 -44.43
CA VAL A 529 17.42 -12.99 -43.46
C VAL A 529 17.89 -13.51 -42.10
N ASP A 530 18.68 -12.71 -41.37
CA ASP A 530 19.03 -13.03 -39.98
C ASP A 530 17.76 -12.95 -39.10
N PRO A 531 17.34 -14.06 -38.45
CA PRO A 531 16.19 -14.05 -37.56
C PRO A 531 16.23 -12.94 -36.51
N GLN A 532 17.40 -12.57 -35.98
CA GLN A 532 17.50 -11.54 -34.95
C GLN A 532 17.23 -10.11 -35.45
N SER A 533 17.35 -9.88 -36.76
CA SER A 533 17.01 -8.60 -37.38
C SER A 533 15.50 -8.39 -37.58
N LEU A 534 14.67 -9.41 -37.31
CA LEU A 534 13.23 -9.35 -37.51
C LEU A 534 12.54 -8.69 -36.32
N HIS A 535 11.92 -7.54 -36.59
CA HIS A 535 11.16 -6.76 -35.63
C HIS A 535 9.67 -7.11 -35.67
N PHE A 536 9.03 -6.94 -34.51
CA PHE A 536 7.60 -7.09 -34.31
C PHE A 536 6.97 -5.71 -34.33
N SER A 537 6.06 -5.44 -35.27
CA SER A 537 5.36 -4.15 -35.35
C SER A 537 4.05 -4.27 -36.13
N GLY A 538 3.01 -3.59 -35.64
CA GLY A 538 1.71 -3.52 -36.32
C GLY A 538 1.07 -4.87 -36.65
N GLY A 539 1.22 -5.88 -35.78
CA GLY A 539 0.74 -7.25 -35.99
C GLY A 539 1.52 -8.00 -37.07
N ARG A 540 2.79 -7.65 -37.29
CA ARG A 540 3.67 -8.26 -38.30
C ARG A 540 5.04 -8.60 -37.72
N ILE A 541 5.71 -9.57 -38.32
CA ILE A 541 7.11 -9.93 -38.04
C ILE A 541 7.88 -9.84 -39.36
N GLY A 542 8.85 -8.93 -39.44
CA GLY A 542 9.66 -8.76 -40.66
C GLY A 542 8.83 -8.51 -41.93
N GLY A 543 7.69 -7.83 -41.80
CA GLY A 543 6.77 -7.56 -42.91
C GLY A 543 5.73 -8.65 -43.18
N LEU A 544 5.82 -9.85 -42.59
CA LEU A 544 4.79 -10.89 -42.70
C LEU A 544 3.71 -10.74 -41.63
N PRO A 545 2.41 -10.97 -41.93
CA PRO A 545 1.35 -10.94 -40.91
C PRO A 545 1.60 -11.96 -39.80
N LEU A 546 1.46 -11.56 -38.54
CA LEU A 546 1.69 -12.43 -37.38
C LEU A 546 0.86 -13.72 -37.45
N VAL A 547 -0.40 -13.61 -37.85
CA VAL A 547 -1.33 -14.75 -38.01
C VAL A 547 -0.77 -15.80 -38.97
N ALA A 548 -0.13 -15.38 -40.06
CA ALA A 548 0.46 -16.30 -41.02
C ALA A 548 1.69 -17.01 -40.43
N VAL A 549 2.54 -16.28 -39.69
CA VAL A 549 3.70 -16.84 -39.01
C VAL A 549 3.27 -17.83 -37.91
N VAL A 550 2.27 -17.46 -37.11
CA VAL A 550 1.68 -18.31 -36.08
C VAL A 550 1.12 -19.60 -36.69
N GLY A 551 0.35 -19.49 -37.78
CA GLY A 551 -0.18 -20.65 -38.49
C GLY A 551 0.91 -21.59 -39.00
N GLU A 552 2.03 -21.05 -39.47
CA GLU A 552 3.18 -21.85 -39.89
C GLU A 552 3.93 -22.47 -38.70
N ALA A 553 4.11 -21.73 -37.61
CA ALA A 553 4.72 -22.23 -36.37
C ALA A 553 3.92 -23.42 -35.80
N LEU A 554 2.58 -23.36 -35.84
CA LEU A 554 1.71 -24.46 -35.43
C LEU A 554 1.90 -25.71 -36.29
N LYS A 555 2.04 -25.58 -37.62
CA LYS A 555 2.34 -26.73 -38.50
C LYS A 555 3.69 -27.37 -38.17
N GLN A 556 4.66 -26.53 -37.78
CA GLN A 556 5.99 -26.97 -37.34
C GLN A 556 6.01 -27.48 -35.89
N ARG A 557 4.85 -27.53 -35.22
CA ARG A 557 4.66 -28.02 -33.84
C ARG A 557 5.48 -27.21 -32.82
N ILE A 558 5.66 -25.92 -33.09
CA ILE A 558 6.36 -25.00 -32.20
C ILE A 558 5.38 -24.59 -31.08
N PRO A 559 5.77 -24.69 -29.80
CA PRO A 559 4.93 -24.28 -28.68
C PRO A 559 4.74 -22.75 -28.67
N LEU A 560 3.47 -22.31 -28.59
CA LEU A 560 3.08 -20.90 -28.57
C LEU A 560 2.65 -20.39 -27.18
N THR A 561 2.99 -21.16 -26.13
CA THR A 561 2.85 -20.76 -24.73
C THR A 561 4.24 -20.64 -24.10
N ALA A 562 4.46 -19.61 -23.31
CA ALA A 562 5.65 -19.41 -22.51
C ALA A 562 5.25 -19.06 -21.07
N GLU A 563 5.56 -19.95 -20.15
CA GLU A 563 5.47 -19.73 -18.71
C GLU A 563 6.85 -19.34 -18.18
N THR A 564 6.93 -18.25 -17.40
CA THR A 564 8.17 -17.69 -16.87
C THR A 564 8.05 -17.33 -15.40
N SER A 565 9.18 -17.36 -14.71
CA SER A 565 9.36 -16.85 -13.36
C SER A 565 10.59 -15.95 -13.38
N PHE A 566 10.38 -14.65 -13.29
CA PHE A 566 11.45 -13.67 -13.27
C PHE A 566 11.94 -13.44 -11.85
N SER A 567 13.26 -13.34 -11.70
CA SER A 567 13.92 -13.03 -10.42
C SER A 567 15.14 -12.15 -10.71
N PRO A 568 15.25 -10.95 -10.11
CA PRO A 568 16.39 -10.09 -10.34
C PRO A 568 17.70 -10.76 -9.93
N ALA A 569 18.72 -10.64 -10.77
CA ALA A 569 20.03 -11.17 -10.47
C ALA A 569 20.79 -10.28 -9.46
N GLY A 570 21.69 -10.88 -8.69
CA GLY A 570 22.63 -10.13 -7.84
C GLY A 570 22.08 -9.69 -6.48
N LEU A 571 20.85 -10.05 -6.13
CA LEU A 571 20.29 -9.81 -4.80
C LEU A 571 20.90 -10.76 -3.77
N TRP A 572 21.35 -10.20 -2.65
CA TRP A 572 21.85 -10.97 -1.51
C TRP A 572 21.73 -10.15 -0.23
N TRP A 573 21.60 -10.86 0.89
CA TRP A 573 21.45 -10.27 2.21
C TRP A 573 22.12 -11.14 3.27
N ASP A 574 22.81 -10.51 4.21
CA ASP A 574 23.40 -11.14 5.38
C ASP A 574 22.87 -10.46 6.64
N ASP A 575 22.10 -11.21 7.45
CA ASP A 575 21.52 -10.72 8.71
C ASP A 575 22.59 -10.38 9.77
N HIS A 576 23.81 -10.89 9.62
CA HIS A 576 24.91 -10.67 10.56
C HIS A 576 26.22 -10.46 9.78
N PRO A 577 26.45 -9.26 9.21
CA PRO A 577 26.37 -8.00 9.95
C PRO A 577 25.30 -6.98 9.48
N PHE A 578 24.18 -7.41 8.90
CA PHE A 578 23.17 -6.56 8.22
C PHE A 578 23.75 -5.78 7.04
N THR A 579 24.38 -6.52 6.13
CA THR A 579 24.97 -5.95 4.91
C THR A 579 24.51 -6.70 3.68
N GLY A 580 24.32 -5.99 2.58
CA GLY A 580 23.93 -6.63 1.33
C GLY A 580 23.41 -5.68 0.28
N ALA A 581 22.81 -6.28 -0.76
CA ALA A 581 22.05 -5.61 -1.80
C ALA A 581 20.64 -6.22 -1.87
N PRO A 582 19.77 -5.94 -0.87
CA PRO A 582 18.44 -6.54 -0.80
C PRO A 582 17.45 -5.95 -1.80
N PHE A 583 17.65 -4.73 -2.30
CA PHE A 583 16.71 -4.07 -3.21
C PHE A 583 17.14 -4.24 -4.67
N HIS A 584 16.21 -4.55 -5.57
CA HIS A 584 16.55 -4.66 -7.00
C HIS A 584 16.53 -3.30 -7.70
N ASP A 585 15.82 -2.32 -7.14
CA ASP A 585 15.80 -0.94 -7.62
C ASP A 585 15.42 0.03 -6.49
N PHE A 586 15.52 1.34 -6.75
CA PHE A 586 15.13 2.41 -5.84
C PHE A 586 14.14 3.38 -6.48
N GLN A 587 13.06 3.67 -5.77
CA GLN A 587 12.18 4.79 -6.06
C GLN A 587 12.66 6.04 -5.32
N TYR A 588 12.55 7.19 -5.96
CA TYR A 588 12.90 8.48 -5.37
C TYR A 588 11.96 9.57 -5.86
N GLY A 589 11.70 10.53 -4.99
CA GLY A 589 10.68 11.56 -5.18
C GLY A 589 10.86 12.68 -4.16
N ALA A 590 10.11 13.77 -4.33
CA ALA A 590 10.00 14.79 -3.31
C ALA A 590 8.58 15.37 -3.29
N ALA A 591 8.14 15.82 -2.12
CA ALA A 591 6.84 16.45 -1.94
C ALA A 591 6.98 17.79 -1.25
N VAL A 592 6.25 18.78 -1.76
CA VAL A 592 6.04 20.08 -1.11
C VAL A 592 4.59 20.15 -0.66
N ALA A 593 4.34 20.30 0.64
CA ALA A 593 3.00 20.42 1.19
C ALA A 593 2.82 21.77 1.89
N GLU A 594 1.70 22.44 1.60
CA GLU A 594 1.24 23.64 2.30
C GLU A 594 -0.06 23.33 3.05
N VAL A 595 -0.07 23.64 4.34
CA VAL A 595 -1.24 23.45 5.21
C VAL A 595 -1.66 24.75 5.85
N GLN A 596 -2.93 24.82 6.25
CA GLN A 596 -3.47 25.88 7.11
C GLN A 596 -4.13 25.26 8.34
N LEU A 597 -3.81 25.80 9.50
CA LEU A 597 -4.38 25.40 10.79
C LEU A 597 -5.29 26.49 11.35
N ASP A 598 -6.41 26.06 11.93
CA ASP A 598 -7.30 26.90 12.74
C ASP A 598 -6.93 26.77 14.24
N ALA A 599 -6.70 27.91 14.91
CA ALA A 599 -6.30 27.94 16.31
C ALA A 599 -7.37 27.48 17.31
N PHE A 600 -8.64 27.54 16.94
CA PHE A 600 -9.79 27.31 17.82
C PHE A 600 -10.39 25.91 17.65
N SER A 601 -10.47 25.41 16.42
CA SER A 601 -10.97 24.06 16.14
C SER A 601 -9.85 23.02 16.10
N GLY A 602 -8.62 23.43 15.77
CA GLY A 602 -7.51 22.53 15.47
C GLY A 602 -7.60 21.91 14.07
N GLU A 603 -8.59 22.28 13.26
CA GLU A 603 -8.74 21.77 11.90
C GLU A 603 -7.51 22.09 11.04
N CYS A 604 -7.14 21.13 10.20
CA CYS A 604 -6.02 21.22 9.28
C CYS A 604 -6.52 21.04 7.85
N HIS A 605 -6.23 22.01 6.99
CA HIS A 605 -6.50 21.92 5.57
C HIS A 605 -5.21 21.83 4.78
N VAL A 606 -5.07 20.82 3.92
CA VAL A 606 -3.97 20.74 2.96
C VAL A 606 -4.33 21.58 1.74
N LEU A 607 -3.77 22.79 1.68
CA LEU A 607 -4.07 23.77 0.64
C LEU A 607 -3.46 23.36 -0.70
N GLN A 608 -2.21 22.90 -0.68
CA GLN A 608 -1.50 22.50 -1.89
C GLN A 608 -0.52 21.37 -1.59
N ALA A 609 -0.41 20.42 -2.51
CA ALA A 609 0.65 19.44 -2.55
C ALA A 609 1.23 19.33 -3.96
N ASP A 610 2.54 19.51 -4.07
CA ASP A 610 3.32 19.33 -5.30
C ASP A 610 4.19 18.09 -5.15
N LEU A 611 3.92 17.05 -5.94
CA LEU A 611 4.68 15.79 -5.96
C LEU A 611 5.63 15.79 -7.16
N PHE A 612 6.92 15.74 -6.88
CA PHE A 612 7.98 15.63 -7.88
C PHE A 612 8.41 14.17 -7.96
N TYR A 613 8.03 13.51 -9.05
CA TYR A 613 8.27 12.09 -9.26
C TYR A 613 8.78 11.86 -10.68
N PRO A 614 9.90 11.12 -10.88
CA PRO A 614 10.48 10.93 -12.20
C PRO A 614 9.75 9.83 -13.00
N ALA A 615 8.43 9.96 -13.12
CA ALA A 615 7.61 9.25 -14.11
C ALA A 615 7.75 9.90 -15.48
N ARG A 616 7.51 9.14 -16.55
CA ARG A 616 7.51 9.64 -17.93
C ARG A 616 6.13 10.11 -18.36
N GLU A 617 6.07 11.08 -19.29
CA GLU A 617 4.82 11.48 -19.91
C GLU A 617 4.14 10.29 -20.59
N GLY A 618 2.84 10.10 -20.34
CA GLY A 618 2.07 8.95 -20.82
C GLY A 618 1.92 7.81 -19.82
N GLU A 619 2.63 7.83 -18.68
CA GLU A 619 2.50 6.83 -17.61
C GLU A 619 1.34 7.15 -16.64
N ALA A 620 0.12 7.21 -17.18
CA ALA A 620 -1.07 7.55 -16.39
C ALA A 620 -1.31 6.57 -15.22
N GLU A 621 -0.89 5.31 -15.35
CA GLU A 621 -0.99 4.30 -14.29
C GLU A 621 -0.10 4.61 -13.10
N VAL A 622 1.12 5.12 -13.34
CA VAL A 622 2.06 5.51 -12.26
C VAL A 622 1.48 6.69 -11.49
N LEU A 623 0.91 7.67 -12.19
CA LEU A 623 0.22 8.79 -11.56
C LEU A 623 -0.95 8.32 -10.70
N ALA A 624 -1.79 7.41 -11.23
CA ALA A 624 -2.91 6.87 -10.47
C ALA A 624 -2.47 6.11 -9.22
N ALA A 625 -1.41 5.30 -9.29
CA ALA A 625 -0.84 4.60 -8.15
C ALA A 625 -0.31 5.58 -7.08
N LEU A 626 0.42 6.61 -7.52
CA LEU A 626 0.93 7.67 -6.66
C LEU A 626 -0.18 8.46 -5.97
N SER A 627 -1.27 8.75 -6.69
CA SER A 627 -2.47 9.41 -6.12
C SER A 627 -3.07 8.59 -4.99
N ARG A 628 -3.29 7.29 -5.22
CA ARG A 628 -3.91 6.41 -4.20
C ARG A 628 -3.04 6.36 -2.95
N SER A 629 -1.75 6.08 -3.13
CA SER A 629 -0.81 5.96 -2.03
C SER A 629 -0.61 7.28 -1.26
N TRP A 630 -0.65 8.43 -1.94
CA TRP A 630 -0.66 9.75 -1.28
C TRP A 630 -1.85 9.93 -0.34
N HIS A 631 -3.07 9.56 -0.78
CA HIS A 631 -4.27 9.74 0.05
C HIS A 631 -4.31 8.77 1.25
N LEU A 632 -3.80 7.55 1.08
CA LEU A 632 -3.56 6.65 2.20
C LEU A 632 -2.58 7.27 3.22
N GLY A 633 -1.48 7.88 2.75
CA GLY A 633 -0.55 8.60 3.62
C GLY A 633 -1.15 9.84 4.27
N HIS A 634 -2.00 10.57 3.53
CA HIS A 634 -2.70 11.75 4.01
C HIS A 634 -3.60 11.40 5.20
N GLY A 635 -4.40 10.34 5.08
CA GLY A 635 -5.21 9.82 6.19
C GLY A 635 -4.35 9.47 7.40
N TRP A 636 -3.25 8.74 7.19
CA TRP A 636 -2.31 8.39 8.26
C TRP A 636 -1.72 9.61 8.99
N MET A 637 -1.42 10.70 8.27
CA MET A 637 -0.78 11.88 8.86
C MET A 637 -1.71 12.72 9.72
N ILE A 638 -2.99 12.85 9.36
CA ILE A 638 -3.89 13.85 10.00
C ILE A 638 -5.27 13.33 10.41
N LEU A 639 -5.75 12.16 9.99
CA LEU A 639 -7.13 11.74 10.26
C LEU A 639 -7.20 10.42 11.04
N GLU A 640 -6.55 9.41 10.50
CA GLU A 640 -6.72 8.00 10.85
C GLU A 640 -6.11 7.68 12.20
N ASN A 641 -6.93 7.76 13.25
CA ASN A 641 -6.50 7.58 14.62
C ASN A 641 -6.97 6.24 15.20
N THR A 642 -6.01 5.39 15.54
CA THR A 642 -6.22 4.18 16.33
C THR A 642 -6.08 4.54 17.82
N HIS A 643 -7.13 5.11 18.41
CA HIS A 643 -7.10 5.56 19.80
C HIS A 643 -6.70 4.42 20.74
N THR A 644 -5.55 4.56 21.40
CA THR A 644 -5.21 3.75 22.57
C THR A 644 -5.87 4.40 23.78
N SER A 645 -7.18 4.17 23.99
CA SER A 645 -7.72 4.53 25.30
C SER A 645 -7.05 3.59 26.31
N SER A 646 -6.27 4.15 27.23
CA SER A 646 -5.67 3.45 28.39
C SER A 646 -6.74 2.87 29.33
N HIS A 647 -8.01 3.04 28.99
CA HIS A 647 -9.20 2.68 29.74
C HIS A 647 -10.25 2.07 28.80
N ALA A 648 -9.85 1.18 27.89
CA ALA A 648 -10.83 0.33 27.23
C ALA A 648 -11.51 -0.47 28.34
N THR A 649 -12.75 -0.12 28.66
CA THR A 649 -13.50 -0.81 29.70
C THR A 649 -13.72 -2.23 29.20
N PRO A 650 -13.55 -3.29 30.03
CA PRO A 650 -13.85 -4.65 29.59
C PRO A 650 -15.25 -4.73 28.98
N GLY A 651 -15.34 -5.09 27.69
CA GLY A 651 -16.60 -5.20 26.94
C GLY A 651 -16.94 -4.01 26.03
N GLU A 652 -16.15 -2.93 26.01
CA GLU A 652 -16.32 -1.85 25.00
C GLU A 652 -15.66 -2.24 23.67
N THR A 653 -16.39 -2.07 22.56
CA THR A 653 -15.86 -2.24 21.21
C THR A 653 -14.74 -1.23 20.96
N PRO A 654 -13.55 -1.67 20.50
CA PRO A 654 -12.46 -0.76 20.15
C PRO A 654 -12.91 0.26 19.11
N ARG A 655 -12.51 1.53 19.25
CA ARG A 655 -12.95 2.58 18.32
C ARG A 655 -12.41 2.36 16.91
N GLU A 656 -11.23 1.79 16.81
CA GLU A 656 -10.55 1.48 15.55
C GLU A 656 -11.26 0.42 14.71
N VAL A 657 -12.14 -0.40 15.28
CA VAL A 657 -12.91 -1.41 14.52
C VAL A 657 -14.30 -0.91 14.11
N SER A 658 -14.69 0.28 14.57
CA SER A 658 -15.99 0.86 14.28
C SER A 658 -15.89 1.87 13.13
N PRO A 659 -16.60 1.65 11.99
CA PRO A 659 -16.63 2.60 10.87
C PRO A 659 -17.16 3.99 11.26
N ALA A 660 -17.96 4.08 12.33
CA ALA A 660 -18.48 5.35 12.84
C ALA A 660 -17.44 6.19 13.61
N HIS A 661 -16.33 5.57 14.03
CA HIS A 661 -15.32 6.19 14.89
C HIS A 661 -13.94 6.28 14.20
N TYR A 662 -13.68 5.43 13.22
CA TYR A 662 -12.46 5.48 12.40
C TYR A 662 -12.70 6.29 11.13
N ALA A 663 -12.15 7.51 11.09
CA ALA A 663 -12.35 8.44 9.98
C ALA A 663 -11.32 8.21 8.86
N LEU A 664 -11.77 7.64 7.75
CA LEU A 664 -11.03 7.65 6.49
C LEU A 664 -11.12 9.04 5.83
N PRO A 665 -10.13 9.45 5.02
CA PRO A 665 -10.22 10.67 4.21
C PRO A 665 -11.48 10.67 3.31
N GLY A 666 -12.34 11.67 3.49
CA GLY A 666 -13.48 11.95 2.63
C GLY A 666 -13.18 13.01 1.57
N LEU A 667 -14.18 13.34 0.75
CA LEU A 667 -14.06 14.40 -0.27
C LEU A 667 -13.70 15.78 0.32
N ALA A 668 -14.12 16.06 1.56
CA ALA A 668 -13.85 17.31 2.24
C ALA A 668 -12.39 17.41 2.73
N ASP A 669 -11.72 16.28 2.89
CA ASP A 669 -10.34 16.20 3.38
C ASP A 669 -9.33 16.25 2.24
N LEU A 670 -9.77 16.17 0.98
CA LEU A 670 -8.86 16.16 -0.16
C LEU A 670 -8.02 17.42 -0.25
N THR A 671 -6.79 17.26 -0.75
CA THR A 671 -5.90 18.38 -1.03
C THR A 671 -6.52 19.32 -2.07
N PHE A 672 -6.67 20.60 -1.74
CA PHE A 672 -7.35 21.57 -2.61
C PHE A 672 -6.65 21.74 -3.97
N ALA A 673 -5.33 21.92 -3.96
CA ALA A 673 -4.51 21.96 -5.16
C ALA A 673 -3.50 20.81 -5.14
N TRP A 674 -3.80 19.73 -5.85
CA TRP A 674 -2.93 18.56 -5.94
C TRP A 674 -2.27 18.50 -7.32
N ARG A 675 -0.94 18.47 -7.35
CA ARG A 675 -0.14 18.53 -8.58
C ARG A 675 0.92 17.44 -8.56
N VAL A 676 1.07 16.76 -9.69
CA VAL A 676 2.19 15.85 -9.93
C VAL A 676 3.03 16.39 -11.08
N HIS A 677 4.31 16.53 -10.82
CA HIS A 677 5.31 17.05 -11.75
C HIS A 677 6.16 15.88 -12.22
N CYS A 678 5.99 15.50 -13.49
CA CYS A 678 6.86 14.54 -14.16
C CYS A 678 8.20 15.21 -14.44
N LEU A 679 9.30 14.62 -13.98
CA LEU A 679 10.62 15.22 -14.11
C LEU A 679 11.22 15.00 -15.51
N PRO A 680 12.15 15.88 -15.94
CA PRO A 680 12.74 15.78 -17.27
C PRO A 680 13.62 14.52 -17.43
N THR A 681 14.03 14.25 -18.68
CA THR A 681 14.74 13.01 -19.05
C THR A 681 16.17 12.88 -18.51
N ASP A 682 16.76 13.98 -18.06
CA ASP A 682 18.07 14.01 -17.41
C ASP A 682 18.04 13.43 -15.99
N VAL A 683 16.87 13.41 -15.35
CA VAL A 683 16.63 12.60 -14.16
C VAL A 683 16.29 11.16 -14.61
N PRO A 684 17.02 10.14 -14.13
CA PRO A 684 16.67 8.75 -14.41
C PRO A 684 15.25 8.47 -13.91
N SER A 685 14.46 7.71 -14.69
CA SER A 685 13.07 7.42 -14.35
C SER A 685 12.96 6.52 -13.12
N SER A 686 11.90 6.71 -12.34
CA SER A 686 11.50 5.82 -11.26
C SER A 686 10.20 5.12 -11.67
N SER A 687 10.19 3.79 -11.65
CA SER A 687 9.01 2.97 -11.93
C SER A 687 8.12 2.86 -10.69
N GLY A 688 6.85 2.50 -10.87
CA GLY A 688 5.89 2.27 -9.78
C GLY A 688 5.52 3.53 -8.99
N GLY A 689 4.53 3.42 -8.12
CA GLY A 689 4.00 4.55 -7.30
C GLY A 689 3.10 4.11 -6.15
N GLU A 690 2.95 2.81 -5.95
CA GLU A 690 2.01 2.17 -5.04
C GLU A 690 2.34 2.43 -3.57
N GLU A 691 3.62 2.63 -3.25
CA GLU A 691 4.11 2.86 -1.88
C GLU A 691 4.67 4.27 -1.66
N ALA A 692 5.24 4.88 -2.72
CA ALA A 692 5.96 6.15 -2.66
C ALA A 692 5.11 7.32 -2.13
N GLY A 693 3.83 7.39 -2.52
CA GLY A 693 2.93 8.46 -2.09
C GLY A 693 2.70 8.49 -0.57
N VAL A 694 2.70 7.33 0.09
CA VAL A 694 2.56 7.27 1.57
C VAL A 694 3.74 7.94 2.24
N MET A 695 4.96 7.71 1.75
CA MET A 695 6.17 8.34 2.27
C MET A 695 6.18 9.84 1.99
N LEU A 696 5.78 10.25 0.78
CA LEU A 696 5.69 11.66 0.40
C LEU A 696 4.69 12.44 1.27
N ALA A 697 3.61 11.80 1.72
CA ALA A 697 2.60 12.43 2.58
C ALA A 697 3.16 12.90 3.94
N VAL A 698 4.32 12.40 4.38
CA VAL A 698 5.04 12.91 5.56
C VAL A 698 5.31 14.43 5.48
N ALA A 699 5.36 15.01 4.27
CA ALA A 699 5.43 16.45 4.05
C ALA A 699 4.31 17.22 4.76
N ILE A 700 3.09 16.65 4.81
CA ILE A 700 1.92 17.25 5.46
C ILE A 700 2.20 17.45 6.95
N ARG A 701 2.72 16.43 7.61
CA ARG A 701 3.03 16.48 9.05
C ARG A 701 4.06 17.55 9.36
N ASP A 702 5.10 17.67 8.54
CA ASP A 702 6.13 18.70 8.74
C ASP A 702 5.64 20.11 8.39
N ALA A 703 4.70 20.23 7.47
CA ALA A 703 4.00 21.50 7.24
C ALA A 703 3.13 21.86 8.45
N VAL A 704 2.44 20.90 9.08
CA VAL A 704 1.69 21.11 10.34
C VAL A 704 2.62 21.59 11.44
N ARG A 705 3.82 20.99 11.58
CA ARG A 705 4.85 21.44 12.52
C ARG A 705 5.22 22.91 12.32
N GLU A 706 5.46 23.33 11.08
CA GLU A 706 5.79 24.73 10.77
C GLU A 706 4.62 25.69 11.06
N ALA A 707 3.38 25.28 10.78
CA ALA A 707 2.20 26.07 11.12
C ALA A 707 2.03 26.24 12.64
N ILE A 708 2.24 25.18 13.43
CA ILE A 708 2.22 25.24 14.90
C ILE A 708 3.32 26.16 15.43
N ARG A 709 4.54 26.06 14.88
CA ARG A 709 5.64 26.98 15.23
C ARG A 709 5.32 28.44 14.91
N ALA A 710 4.59 28.71 13.83
CA ALA A 710 4.20 30.07 13.50
C ALA A 710 3.26 30.70 14.54
N PHE A 711 2.52 29.91 15.33
CA PHE A 711 1.80 30.43 16.51
C PHE A 711 2.73 30.82 17.67
N ALA A 712 3.94 30.27 17.72
CA ALA A 712 4.93 30.61 18.74
C ALA A 712 5.61 31.98 18.51
N GLY A 713 5.45 32.59 17.32
CA GLY A 713 5.99 33.91 17.01
C GLY A 713 7.52 33.99 17.11
N GLY A 714 8.23 32.94 16.70
CA GLY A 714 9.69 32.86 16.74
C GLY A 714 10.29 32.46 18.10
N ASN A 715 9.48 32.24 19.14
CA ASN A 715 9.97 31.71 20.40
C ASN A 715 10.43 30.25 20.22
N PRO A 716 11.60 29.86 20.74
CA PRO A 716 12.10 28.49 20.65
C PRO A 716 11.34 27.61 21.64
N VAL A 717 10.14 27.17 21.24
CA VAL A 717 9.32 26.24 22.01
C VAL A 717 9.32 24.89 21.33
N ASP A 718 9.71 23.87 22.08
CA ASP A 718 9.61 22.49 21.61
C ASP A 718 8.19 21.97 21.84
N VAL A 719 7.60 21.46 20.76
CA VAL A 719 6.28 20.85 20.74
C VAL A 719 6.40 19.54 19.97
N GLU A 720 6.04 18.48 20.66
CA GLU A 720 5.95 17.15 20.07
C GLU A 720 4.76 17.11 19.12
N ILE A 721 4.98 16.57 17.91
CA ILE A 721 3.96 16.47 16.86
C ILE A 721 3.68 14.98 16.62
N PRO A 722 2.70 14.39 17.33
CA PRO A 722 2.34 12.99 17.18
C PRO A 722 1.65 12.73 15.84
N VAL A 723 1.62 11.46 15.44
CA VAL A 723 0.92 10.98 14.24
C VAL A 723 -0.19 10.00 14.67
N PRO A 724 -1.45 10.21 14.24
CA PRO A 724 -1.92 11.32 13.40
C PRO A 724 -2.01 12.67 14.15
N SER A 725 -1.77 13.77 13.44
CA SER A 725 -2.02 15.13 13.90
C SER A 725 -3.47 15.55 13.59
N ASN A 726 -4.44 14.85 14.18
CA ASN A 726 -5.87 15.16 13.99
C ASN A 726 -6.32 16.43 14.72
N PRO A 727 -7.52 16.97 14.44
CA PRO A 727 -7.95 18.25 15.00
C PRO A 727 -7.91 18.32 16.53
N GLU A 728 -8.31 17.24 17.22
CA GLU A 728 -8.22 17.15 18.67
C GLU A 728 -6.77 17.28 19.16
N THR A 729 -5.87 16.57 18.48
CA THR A 729 -4.44 16.54 18.82
C THR A 729 -3.77 17.87 18.53
N ILE A 730 -4.08 18.50 17.39
CA ILE A 730 -3.63 19.86 17.06
C ILE A 730 -4.11 20.86 18.10
N LEU A 731 -5.37 20.82 18.48
CA LEU A 731 -5.92 21.72 19.50
C LEU A 731 -5.21 21.53 20.85
N ARG A 732 -4.90 20.28 21.23
CA ARG A 732 -4.12 19.97 22.43
C ARG A 732 -2.71 20.56 22.37
N MET A 733 -2.03 20.41 21.24
CA MET A 733 -0.70 20.98 21.00
C MET A 733 -0.71 22.51 21.08
N LEU A 734 -1.69 23.17 20.46
CA LEU A 734 -1.82 24.63 20.50
C LEU A 734 -2.11 25.15 21.92
N ARG A 735 -2.92 24.43 22.70
CA ARG A 735 -3.15 24.74 24.12
C ARG A 735 -1.88 24.58 24.95
N GLU A 736 -1.12 23.52 24.74
CA GLU A 736 0.17 23.32 25.40
C GLU A 736 1.17 24.42 25.03
N LEU A 737 1.26 24.76 23.75
CA LEU A 737 2.10 25.86 23.26
C LEU A 737 1.71 27.18 23.93
N SER A 738 0.41 27.48 24.00
CA SER A 738 -0.11 28.68 24.67
C SER A 738 0.30 28.72 26.16
N ARG A 739 0.20 27.58 26.86
CA ARG A 739 0.64 27.46 28.27
C ARG A 739 2.15 27.70 28.41
N LYS A 740 2.98 27.05 27.59
CA LYS A 740 4.44 27.23 27.58
C LYS A 740 4.84 28.68 27.30
N LEU A 741 4.17 29.35 26.36
CA LEU A 741 4.40 30.77 26.05
C LEU A 741 3.95 31.70 27.18
N ALA A 742 2.93 31.33 27.95
CA ALA A 742 2.48 32.11 29.11
C ALA A 742 3.49 32.02 30.27
N GLU A 743 4.12 30.87 30.46
CA GLU A 743 5.14 30.63 31.50
C GLU A 743 6.45 31.38 31.23
N THR A 744 6.81 31.57 29.95
CA THR A 744 8.03 32.30 29.56
C THR A 744 7.86 33.83 29.57
N ARG A 745 6.63 34.35 29.68
CA ARG A 745 6.39 35.78 29.84
C ARG A 745 6.79 36.24 31.25
N PRO A 746 7.62 37.30 31.39
CA PRO A 746 7.95 37.83 32.71
C PRO A 746 6.66 38.25 33.43
N LYS A 747 6.48 37.81 34.69
CA LYS A 747 5.37 38.24 35.55
C LYS A 747 5.38 39.77 35.58
N ARG A 748 4.45 40.39 34.87
CA ARG A 748 4.18 41.83 35.01
C ARG A 748 3.89 42.07 36.48
N GLU A 749 4.78 42.79 37.18
CA GLU A 749 4.45 43.31 38.50
C GLU A 749 3.14 44.05 38.38
N LYS A 750 2.10 43.56 39.07
CA LYS A 750 0.85 44.28 39.22
C LYS A 750 1.16 45.52 40.05
N LYS A 751 1.59 46.61 39.40
CA LYS A 751 1.51 47.95 39.97
C LYS A 751 0.02 48.24 40.10
N ALA A 752 -0.53 47.96 41.27
CA ALA A 752 -1.90 48.31 41.60
C ALA A 752 -2.08 49.81 41.34
N PRO A 753 -3.08 50.24 40.55
CA PRO A 753 -3.40 51.66 40.48
C PRO A 753 -3.79 52.10 41.90
N ALA A 754 -3.14 53.16 42.38
CA ALA A 754 -3.41 53.73 43.69
C ALA A 754 -4.91 54.03 43.83
N ARG A 755 -5.57 53.37 44.78
CA ARG A 755 -6.94 53.71 45.19
C ARG A 755 -6.95 55.16 45.69
N PRO A 756 -7.82 56.04 45.17
CA PRO A 756 -8.12 57.28 45.86
C PRO A 756 -8.94 56.98 47.13
N SER A 757 -8.61 57.67 48.22
CA SER A 757 -9.24 57.54 49.54
C SER A 757 -10.75 57.78 49.52
N PRO A 758 -11.53 57.14 50.42
CA PRO A 758 -12.98 57.30 50.47
C PRO A 758 -13.36 58.62 51.15
N ALA A 759 -14.12 59.46 50.45
CA ALA A 759 -14.90 60.54 51.06
C ALA A 759 -16.31 60.03 51.40
N ASN A 760 -16.79 60.44 52.58
CA ASN A 760 -18.00 59.97 53.25
C ASN A 760 -19.32 60.18 52.48
N PRO A 761 -20.38 59.41 52.80
CA PRO A 761 -21.64 59.36 52.06
C PRO A 761 -22.67 60.37 52.60
N THR A 762 -23.43 61.00 51.70
CA THR A 762 -24.72 61.61 52.04
C THR A 762 -25.76 61.31 50.97
N SER A 763 -26.75 60.52 51.39
CA SER A 763 -28.18 60.54 51.03
C SER A 763 -28.59 60.72 49.56
N GLY A 764 -29.12 59.64 48.96
CA GLY A 764 -30.01 59.71 47.79
C GLY A 764 -30.36 58.33 47.24
N GLN A 765 -31.64 57.96 47.31
CA GLN A 765 -32.24 56.73 46.75
C GLN A 765 -32.14 56.64 45.21
N PRO A 766 -32.34 55.45 44.61
CA PRO A 766 -31.74 55.07 43.33
C PRO A 766 -32.60 55.47 42.12
N PRO A 767 -32.02 55.83 40.96
CA PRO A 767 -32.69 55.77 39.68
C PRO A 767 -32.45 54.43 38.96
N ALA A 768 -33.49 53.98 38.28
CA ALA A 768 -33.67 52.71 37.59
C ALA A 768 -32.68 52.43 36.44
N GLU A 769 -32.56 51.13 36.10
CA GLU A 769 -31.77 50.58 34.98
C GLU A 769 -31.99 51.33 33.65
N PRO A 770 -30.92 51.70 32.93
CA PRO A 770 -31.02 52.08 31.53
C PRO A 770 -31.18 50.83 30.63
N PRO A 771 -32.03 50.89 29.58
CA PRO A 771 -32.36 49.72 28.77
C PRO A 771 -31.21 49.28 27.87
N LEU A 772 -31.17 47.97 27.60
CA LEU A 772 -30.28 47.31 26.64
C LEU A 772 -30.42 47.92 25.23
N PRO A 773 -29.31 48.09 24.48
CA PRO A 773 -29.37 48.60 23.11
C PRO A 773 -29.98 47.56 22.16
N LEU A 774 -30.93 48.02 21.34
CA LEU A 774 -31.60 47.23 20.29
C LEU A 774 -30.64 46.89 19.12
N PRO A 775 -30.84 45.76 18.43
CA PRO A 775 -30.03 45.37 17.28
C PRO A 775 -30.31 46.27 16.05
N PRO A 776 -29.33 46.46 15.15
CA PRO A 776 -29.48 47.33 13.99
C PRO A 776 -30.47 46.77 12.97
N GLN A 777 -31.32 47.64 12.44
CA GLN A 777 -32.30 47.32 11.38
C GLN A 777 -31.65 47.30 9.98
N PRO A 778 -32.18 46.48 9.04
CA PRO A 778 -31.65 46.34 7.69
C PRO A 778 -32.03 47.53 6.78
N VAL A 779 -31.06 47.98 5.98
CA VAL A 779 -31.25 49.05 4.98
C VAL A 779 -31.73 48.44 3.64
N PRO A 780 -32.75 49.02 2.97
CA PRO A 780 -33.28 48.51 1.71
C PRO A 780 -32.42 48.92 0.49
N VAL A 781 -32.22 47.98 -0.43
CA VAL A 781 -31.60 48.19 -1.75
C VAL A 781 -32.69 48.60 -2.75
N ALA A 782 -32.50 49.73 -3.44
CA ALA A 782 -33.32 50.18 -4.56
C ALA A 782 -32.54 50.04 -5.90
N PRO A 783 -33.24 49.78 -7.03
CA PRO A 783 -32.61 49.30 -8.26
C PRO A 783 -32.29 50.43 -9.25
N THR A 784 -31.19 50.30 -10.00
CA THR A 784 -31.00 51.07 -11.23
C THR A 784 -30.47 50.18 -12.35
N ALA A 785 -31.21 50.21 -13.45
CA ALA A 785 -30.92 49.53 -14.71
C ALA A 785 -29.99 50.39 -15.57
N THR A 786 -29.07 49.74 -16.30
CA THR A 786 -28.49 50.33 -17.51
C THR A 786 -28.22 49.28 -18.57
N LYS A 787 -28.76 49.55 -19.76
CA LYS A 787 -28.65 48.78 -21.00
C LYS A 787 -27.20 48.62 -21.45
N ALA A 788 -26.91 47.44 -21.98
CA ALA A 788 -25.69 47.14 -22.72
C ALA A 788 -25.73 47.71 -24.16
N ALA A 789 -24.60 48.27 -24.60
CA ALA A 789 -24.21 48.47 -25.99
C ALA A 789 -22.69 48.23 -26.12
N PRO A 790 -22.19 47.72 -27.25
CA PRO A 790 -20.93 46.97 -27.34
C PRO A 790 -19.71 47.88 -27.51
N VAL A 791 -18.57 47.49 -26.93
CA VAL A 791 -17.27 48.14 -27.15
C VAL A 791 -16.22 47.10 -27.53
N ALA A 792 -15.41 47.50 -28.51
CA ALA A 792 -14.51 46.75 -29.38
C ALA A 792 -13.37 45.95 -28.70
N PRO A 793 -12.82 44.92 -29.40
CA PRO A 793 -11.68 44.14 -28.92
C PRO A 793 -10.35 44.92 -28.96
N PRO A 794 -9.40 44.64 -28.04
CA PRO A 794 -8.08 45.24 -28.06
C PRO A 794 -7.18 44.65 -29.16
N ALA A 795 -6.25 45.50 -29.62
CA ALA A 795 -5.40 45.34 -30.79
C ALA A 795 -4.33 44.23 -30.69
N GLU A 796 -4.02 43.67 -31.85
CA GLU A 796 -2.93 42.73 -32.13
C GLU A 796 -1.54 43.31 -31.77
N PRO A 797 -0.61 42.49 -31.24
CA PRO A 797 0.81 42.83 -31.24
C PRO A 797 1.46 42.50 -32.60
N SER A 798 2.14 43.49 -33.17
CA SER A 798 2.98 43.40 -34.38
C SER A 798 4.10 42.36 -34.28
N PRO A 799 4.56 41.79 -35.42
CA PRO A 799 5.45 40.63 -35.47
C PRO A 799 6.90 40.98 -35.13
N VAL A 800 7.55 40.10 -34.37
CA VAL A 800 9.01 40.10 -34.13
C VAL A 800 9.69 39.23 -35.21
N PRO A 801 10.89 39.58 -35.70
CA PRO A 801 11.44 39.09 -36.97
C PRO A 801 12.04 37.68 -36.90
N GLU A 802 11.99 36.97 -38.02
CA GLU A 802 12.68 35.71 -38.30
C GLU A 802 14.20 35.79 -38.00
N PRO A 803 14.80 34.75 -37.38
CA PRO A 803 16.24 34.57 -37.40
C PRO A 803 16.67 33.87 -38.70
N GLN A 804 17.57 34.54 -39.44
CA GLN A 804 18.27 33.99 -40.59
C GLN A 804 19.17 32.78 -40.24
N PRO A 805 19.46 31.90 -41.21
CA PRO A 805 20.18 30.65 -40.99
C PRO A 805 21.69 30.87 -40.83
N SER A 806 22.29 30.15 -39.88
CA SER A 806 23.75 30.06 -39.70
C SER A 806 24.25 28.63 -40.03
N PRO A 807 25.53 28.45 -40.39
CA PRO A 807 26.00 27.61 -41.52
C PRO A 807 26.44 26.17 -41.10
N PRO A 808 26.91 25.29 -42.02
CA PRO A 808 26.95 23.84 -41.84
C PRO A 808 28.07 23.36 -40.90
N PRO A 809 27.99 22.12 -40.37
CA PRO A 809 28.89 21.65 -39.32
C PRO A 809 30.30 21.39 -39.83
N PHE A 810 31.30 21.97 -39.15
CA PHE A 810 32.71 21.62 -39.31
C PHE A 810 33.06 20.38 -38.48
N ALA A 811 33.61 19.39 -39.18
CA ALA A 811 34.78 18.57 -38.86
C ALA A 811 34.91 17.92 -37.46
N HIS A 812 34.87 16.59 -37.48
CA HIS A 812 35.39 15.65 -36.49
C HIS A 812 36.65 16.10 -35.73
N PRO A 813 36.70 15.91 -34.39
CA PRO A 813 37.93 15.60 -33.70
C PRO A 813 38.11 14.08 -33.58
N ARG A 814 39.34 13.68 -33.88
CA ARG A 814 39.91 12.34 -33.94
C ARG A 814 39.66 11.51 -32.68
N ARG A 815 39.39 10.22 -32.90
CA ARG A 815 39.54 9.11 -31.95
C ARG A 815 40.89 9.17 -31.22
N PRO A 816 40.96 9.00 -29.90
CA PRO A 816 42.12 8.39 -29.26
C PRO A 816 41.98 6.87 -29.33
N ALA A 817 43.09 6.21 -29.66
CA ALA A 817 43.21 4.76 -29.77
C ALA A 817 42.88 4.05 -28.45
N VAL A 818 41.95 3.09 -28.49
CA VAL A 818 41.78 2.09 -27.44
C VAL A 818 42.86 1.04 -27.64
N VAL A 819 43.89 1.10 -26.80
CA VAL A 819 44.83 0.00 -26.59
C VAL A 819 44.07 -1.09 -25.84
N SER A 820 43.88 -2.23 -26.50
CA SER A 820 43.36 -3.45 -25.91
C SER A 820 44.45 -4.12 -25.08
N GLY A 821 44.27 -4.13 -23.76
CA GLY A 821 45.07 -4.91 -22.82
C GLY A 821 44.13 -5.68 -21.88
N PRO A 822 44.31 -6.99 -21.67
CA PRO A 822 43.42 -7.78 -20.83
C PRO A 822 43.75 -7.56 -19.35
N LEU A 823 42.76 -7.19 -18.55
CA LEU A 823 42.84 -7.21 -17.08
C LEU A 823 42.70 -8.66 -16.55
N PRO A 824 43.36 -8.99 -15.43
CA PRO A 824 43.59 -10.37 -15.00
C PRO A 824 42.39 -10.97 -14.24
N ARG A 825 42.15 -12.26 -14.47
CA ARG A 825 41.20 -13.09 -13.72
C ARG A 825 41.74 -13.38 -12.30
N PRO A 826 40.90 -13.35 -11.24
CA PRO A 826 41.30 -13.81 -9.92
C PRO A 826 41.38 -15.35 -9.90
N ARG A 827 42.49 -15.88 -9.36
CA ARG A 827 42.70 -17.32 -9.13
C ARG A 827 41.94 -17.79 -7.87
N PRO A 828 41.42 -19.03 -7.85
CA PRO A 828 40.85 -19.62 -6.65
C PRO A 828 41.97 -20.08 -5.68
N PRO A 829 41.76 -20.08 -4.36
CA PRO A 829 42.72 -20.59 -3.39
C PRO A 829 42.73 -22.13 -3.39
N LYS A 830 43.92 -22.71 -3.23
CA LYS A 830 44.15 -24.15 -3.00
C LYS A 830 43.80 -24.52 -1.55
N PRO A 831 43.26 -25.73 -1.28
CA PRO A 831 43.00 -26.20 0.08
C PRO A 831 44.21 -26.88 0.71
N GLY A 832 44.44 -26.59 2.00
CA GLY A 832 45.28 -27.36 2.91
C GLY A 832 44.43 -28.00 4.01
N GLN A 833 44.63 -29.30 4.24
CA GLN A 833 44.13 -30.12 5.35
C GLN A 833 45.12 -30.08 6.55
N PRO A 834 44.86 -30.75 7.69
CA PRO A 834 43.62 -30.96 8.45
C PRO A 834 43.81 -30.68 9.97
N THR A 835 42.73 -30.56 10.74
CA THR A 835 42.72 -30.96 12.16
C THR A 835 41.38 -31.58 12.54
N HIS A 836 41.47 -32.62 13.38
CA HIS A 836 40.41 -33.49 13.90
C HIS A 836 39.52 -32.75 14.92
N ASP A 837 38.19 -32.97 14.91
CA ASP A 837 37.52 -33.78 15.94
C ASP A 837 36.00 -33.94 15.72
N GLU A 838 35.59 -35.21 15.86
CA GLU A 838 34.34 -35.89 16.24
C GLU A 838 32.92 -35.31 16.01
N GLY A 839 32.01 -36.20 15.54
CA GLY A 839 30.62 -35.96 15.10
C GLY A 839 29.54 -35.97 16.22
N PRO A 840 28.25 -36.27 15.91
CA PRO A 840 27.81 -37.48 15.19
C PRO A 840 26.78 -37.29 14.05
N GLN A 841 26.68 -38.33 13.20
CA GLN A 841 25.88 -38.48 11.97
C GLN A 841 24.40 -38.90 12.19
N PRO A 842 23.53 -38.75 11.17
CA PRO A 842 22.36 -39.62 10.93
C PRO A 842 22.62 -40.66 9.81
N PRO A 843 21.87 -41.79 9.75
CA PRO A 843 22.21 -42.94 8.93
C PRO A 843 21.67 -42.86 7.49
N THR A 844 22.46 -43.39 6.55
CA THR A 844 22.06 -43.74 5.18
C THR A 844 22.06 -45.26 5.01
N ALA A 845 21.10 -45.80 4.26
CA ALA A 845 21.08 -47.19 3.80
C ALA A 845 20.90 -47.24 2.27
N LYS A 846 21.66 -48.16 1.65
CA LYS A 846 21.90 -48.31 0.20
C LYS A 846 21.26 -49.61 -0.33
N THR A 847 20.52 -49.50 -1.46
CA THR A 847 20.41 -50.42 -2.65
C THR A 847 19.92 -51.89 -2.45
N PRO A 848 19.52 -52.68 -3.50
CA PRO A 848 19.56 -52.43 -4.96
C PRO A 848 18.35 -52.89 -5.84
N LEU A 849 18.46 -52.48 -7.12
CA LEU A 849 17.70 -52.86 -8.33
C LEU A 849 17.74 -54.36 -8.68
N ARG A 850 16.66 -54.85 -9.33
CA ARG A 850 16.66 -55.98 -10.28
C ARG A 850 15.44 -55.91 -11.23
N GLU A 851 15.68 -55.81 -12.54
CA GLU A 851 14.76 -56.26 -13.61
C GLU A 851 14.90 -57.80 -13.80
N PRO A 852 13.95 -58.52 -14.46
CA PRO A 852 13.90 -58.59 -15.95
C PRO A 852 12.50 -58.84 -16.59
N GLY A 853 12.37 -58.54 -17.90
CA GLY A 853 11.72 -59.46 -18.85
C GLY A 853 10.36 -59.08 -19.49
N THR A 854 10.42 -58.65 -20.76
CA THR A 854 9.38 -58.61 -21.83
C THR A 854 8.82 -60.02 -22.17
N PRO A 855 7.76 -60.24 -23.03
CA PRO A 855 7.38 -59.49 -24.23
C PRO A 855 5.87 -59.30 -24.56
N ALA A 856 5.63 -58.45 -25.56
CA ALA A 856 4.35 -58.15 -26.23
C ALA A 856 3.81 -59.30 -27.12
N PRO A 857 2.60 -59.10 -27.70
CA PRO A 857 2.41 -59.46 -29.11
C PRO A 857 1.82 -58.32 -29.96
N ARG A 858 2.30 -58.27 -31.20
CA ARG A 858 1.78 -57.52 -32.35
C ARG A 858 0.61 -58.27 -32.97
N PHE A 859 -0.37 -57.56 -33.52
CA PHE A 859 -1.05 -57.97 -34.76
C PHE A 859 -1.35 -56.75 -35.62
N SER A 860 -1.35 -56.99 -36.93
CA SER A 860 -1.27 -56.00 -38.00
C SER A 860 -2.41 -56.18 -39.01
N ARG A 861 -2.86 -55.04 -39.57
CA ARG A 861 -3.25 -54.80 -40.98
C ARG A 861 -4.71 -55.13 -41.43
N PRO A 862 -5.18 -54.60 -42.60
CA PRO A 862 -6.13 -53.47 -42.70
C PRO A 862 -7.39 -53.81 -43.57
N VAL A 863 -8.21 -52.81 -43.94
CA VAL A 863 -8.84 -52.58 -45.29
C VAL A 863 -10.24 -51.90 -45.23
N SER A 864 -10.44 -51.00 -46.20
CA SER A 864 -11.66 -50.52 -46.89
C SER A 864 -12.64 -49.50 -46.24
N SER A 865 -12.73 -48.33 -46.89
CA SER A 865 -13.96 -47.56 -47.14
C SER A 865 -14.82 -48.27 -48.22
N PRO A 866 -16.13 -47.96 -48.36
CA PRO A 866 -16.53 -46.83 -49.22
C PRO A 866 -17.74 -46.00 -48.74
N ALA A 867 -17.99 -44.95 -49.50
CA ALA A 867 -18.93 -43.85 -49.37
C ALA A 867 -20.43 -44.21 -49.26
N ASN A 868 -21.22 -43.29 -48.68
CA ASN A 868 -22.51 -42.89 -49.26
C ASN A 868 -22.93 -41.47 -48.84
N THR A 869 -23.23 -40.66 -49.86
CA THR A 869 -23.99 -39.38 -49.91
C THR A 869 -25.42 -39.57 -49.36
N ALA A 870 -26.19 -38.60 -48.82
CA ALA A 870 -26.57 -37.26 -49.29
C ALA A 870 -27.43 -36.53 -48.17
N PRO A 871 -27.96 -35.29 -48.38
CA PRO A 871 -27.96 -34.20 -47.39
C PRO A 871 -29.32 -33.86 -46.72
N VAL A 872 -29.29 -33.04 -45.66
CA VAL A 872 -30.45 -32.24 -45.23
C VAL A 872 -30.01 -30.82 -44.84
N GLN A 873 -30.73 -29.85 -45.43
CA GLN A 873 -30.63 -28.40 -45.31
C GLN A 873 -31.17 -27.87 -43.97
N GLY A 874 -30.70 -26.69 -43.53
CA GLY A 874 -31.43 -25.87 -42.56
C GLY A 874 -30.58 -24.91 -41.74
N GLN A 875 -30.20 -23.75 -42.32
CA GLN A 875 -29.77 -22.57 -41.56
C GLN A 875 -30.99 -21.78 -41.05
N PRO A 876 -30.94 -21.19 -39.85
CA PRO A 876 -31.69 -19.96 -39.53
C PRO A 876 -30.76 -18.73 -39.56
N LYS A 877 -31.24 -17.69 -40.26
CA LYS A 877 -30.64 -16.36 -40.46
C LYS A 877 -30.64 -15.54 -39.16
N MET A 878 -29.55 -14.83 -38.88
CA MET A 878 -29.49 -13.71 -37.92
C MET A 878 -30.06 -12.40 -38.54
N PRO A 879 -30.65 -11.49 -37.74
CA PRO A 879 -31.16 -10.20 -38.20
C PRO A 879 -30.04 -9.15 -38.38
N PRO A 880 -30.23 -8.14 -39.25
CA PRO A 880 -29.20 -7.15 -39.59
C PRO A 880 -29.06 -6.04 -38.54
N ALA A 881 -27.81 -5.59 -38.35
CA ALA A 881 -27.41 -4.50 -37.48
C ALA A 881 -27.86 -3.11 -38.01
N ARG A 882 -28.25 -2.22 -37.09
CA ARG A 882 -28.53 -0.79 -37.36
C ARG A 882 -27.24 0.01 -37.53
N PRO A 883 -27.20 1.02 -38.43
CA PRO A 883 -26.04 1.91 -38.58
C PRO A 883 -26.03 3.00 -37.50
N LEU A 884 -24.84 3.29 -36.96
CA LEU A 884 -24.56 4.45 -36.11
C LEU A 884 -24.20 5.69 -36.98
N PRO A 885 -24.53 6.92 -36.55
CA PRO A 885 -24.25 8.14 -37.30
C PRO A 885 -22.75 8.54 -37.25
N PRO A 886 -22.27 9.36 -38.20
CA PRO A 886 -20.85 9.65 -38.39
C PRO A 886 -20.29 10.60 -37.31
N ARG A 887 -19.05 10.32 -36.89
CA ARG A 887 -18.23 11.18 -36.01
C ARG A 887 -17.81 12.45 -36.74
N VAL A 888 -17.97 13.59 -36.07
CA VAL A 888 -17.37 14.88 -36.40
C VAL A 888 -15.88 14.82 -36.09
N ALA A 889 -15.05 15.28 -37.03
CA ALA A 889 -13.60 15.42 -36.89
C ALA A 889 -13.27 16.59 -35.94
N ALA A 890 -12.36 16.38 -34.99
CA ALA A 890 -11.74 17.43 -34.20
C ALA A 890 -10.28 17.59 -34.64
N SER A 891 -9.92 18.84 -34.90
CA SER A 891 -8.60 19.34 -35.26
C SER A 891 -7.59 19.27 -34.11
N GLU A 892 -6.32 19.28 -34.48
CA GLU A 892 -5.13 19.36 -33.62
C GLU A 892 -5.13 20.63 -32.74
N GLU A 893 -4.37 20.54 -31.63
CA GLU A 893 -4.11 21.52 -30.56
C GLU A 893 -5.13 21.56 -29.41
N GLY A 894 -4.66 21.26 -28.19
CA GLY A 894 -5.46 21.35 -26.97
C GLY A 894 -4.64 21.19 -25.69
N GLU A 895 -4.29 22.31 -25.08
CA GLU A 895 -4.00 22.44 -23.65
C GLU A 895 -5.23 21.97 -22.83
N VAL A 896 -5.00 21.13 -21.83
CA VAL A 896 -6.08 20.62 -20.96
C VAL A 896 -6.25 21.56 -19.76
N LEU A 897 -7.14 22.54 -19.90
CA LEU A 897 -7.69 23.32 -18.78
C LEU A 897 -8.97 22.66 -18.27
N ILE A 898 -8.91 22.10 -17.06
CA ILE A 898 -10.07 21.48 -16.39
C ILE A 898 -10.90 22.55 -15.66
N ASN A 899 -12.21 22.51 -15.95
CA ASN A 899 -13.36 23.28 -15.48
C ASN A 899 -13.27 24.06 -14.15
N ARG A 900 -13.75 25.33 -14.22
CA ARG A 900 -14.22 26.14 -13.08
C ARG A 900 -15.54 25.60 -12.52
N PRO A 901 -15.72 25.43 -11.21
CA PRO A 901 -17.05 25.26 -10.62
C PRO A 901 -17.70 26.62 -10.33
N ILE A 902 -18.88 26.84 -10.89
CA ILE A 902 -19.81 27.90 -10.47
C ILE A 902 -20.73 27.28 -9.43
N PHE A 903 -20.60 27.67 -8.16
CA PHE A 903 -21.62 27.44 -7.14
C PHE A 903 -21.99 28.75 -6.45
N SER A 904 -23.24 29.17 -6.62
CA SER A 904 -23.88 30.19 -5.79
C SER A 904 -24.54 29.52 -4.58
N PRO A 905 -24.36 30.01 -3.35
CA PRO A 905 -24.96 29.41 -2.16
C PRO A 905 -26.41 29.91 -1.99
N SER A 906 -27.38 29.02 -2.14
CA SER A 906 -28.76 29.26 -1.73
C SER A 906 -29.01 28.59 -0.38
N ILE A 907 -28.95 29.40 0.68
CA ILE A 907 -29.29 29.01 2.05
C ILE A 907 -30.81 28.77 2.12
N ARG A 908 -31.25 27.54 2.43
CA ARG A 908 -32.61 27.27 2.93
C ARG A 908 -32.55 26.84 4.39
N ARG A 909 -33.17 27.66 5.24
CA ARG A 909 -33.43 27.40 6.66
C ARG A 909 -34.53 26.34 6.81
N HIS A 910 -34.32 25.37 7.69
CA HIS A 910 -35.38 24.52 8.22
C HIS A 910 -36.26 25.29 9.21
N ARG A 911 -37.58 25.09 9.11
CA ARG A 911 -38.53 25.11 10.24
C ARG A 911 -39.38 23.82 10.17
N PRO A 912 -39.82 23.29 11.32
CA PRO A 912 -40.55 22.02 11.40
C PRO A 912 -42.08 22.20 11.39
N ASP A 913 -42.76 21.06 11.38
CA ASP A 913 -44.17 20.78 11.70
C ASP A 913 -45.10 20.46 10.52
N GLY A 914 -45.83 19.34 10.65
CA GLY A 914 -47.14 19.15 10.04
C GLY A 914 -47.32 17.91 9.15
N GLU A 915 -47.74 16.82 9.80
CA GLU A 915 -48.75 15.82 9.40
C GLU A 915 -49.26 15.65 7.95
N GLU A 916 -49.58 14.36 7.69
CA GLU A 916 -50.60 13.80 6.79
C GLU A 916 -50.28 13.40 5.33
N LYS A 917 -50.31 12.06 5.15
CA LYS A 917 -51.08 11.26 4.18
C LYS A 917 -50.70 11.22 2.69
N ALA A 918 -50.34 10.00 2.31
CA ALA A 918 -50.96 9.12 1.31
C ALA A 918 -50.74 9.36 -0.20
N GLU A 919 -50.50 8.21 -0.87
CA GLU A 919 -50.78 7.90 -2.29
C GLU A 919 -49.93 8.65 -3.35
N ASP A 920 -49.45 8.08 -4.45
CA ASP A 920 -49.47 6.74 -5.03
C ASP A 920 -48.47 6.73 -6.21
N GLN A 921 -47.98 5.54 -6.59
CA GLN A 921 -47.64 5.12 -7.97
C GLN A 921 -46.56 5.80 -8.87
N ASN A 922 -45.55 4.98 -9.16
CA ASN A 922 -44.96 4.62 -10.48
C ASN A 922 -43.80 5.42 -11.11
N PRO A 923 -42.97 4.78 -11.99
CA PRO A 923 -41.52 4.97 -12.07
C PRO A 923 -41.08 5.43 -13.50
N GLN A 924 -39.76 5.37 -13.75
CA GLN A 924 -39.04 5.62 -15.02
C GLN A 924 -38.56 7.06 -15.26
N GLU A 925 -37.28 7.31 -15.02
CA GLU A 925 -36.22 7.40 -16.05
C GLU A 925 -34.83 7.22 -15.43
#